data_AF-A0A2P8GRF8-F1
#
_entry.id   AF-A0A2P8GRF8-F1
#
_cell.length_a   1.000
_cell.length_b   1.000
_cell.length_c   1.000
_cell.angle_alpha   90.00
_cell.angle_beta   90.00
_cell.angle_gamma   90.00
#
_symmetry.space_group_name_H-M   'P 1'
#
loop_
_entity.id
_entity.type
_entity.pdbx_description
1 polymer ?
#
loop_
_entity_poly.entity_id
_entity_poly.type
_entity_poly.pdbx_seq_one_letter_code
_entity_poly.pdbx_strand_id
1 'polypeptide(L)'
;MHSSPSAPSGGSGRRRTAVRTAAAAAASAVALSLFAASPAAPAVAVPEDLASRFTFAVLPDTQFYSRYSADQFLPRYGTDPYRVQTEFLAENADALNIPFVAHLGDVVDRVGTTREWEAADTAMQTLDDAQLPYSILPGNHDVRNSNDTVTDVDYDLANEPFLQWFGPDRAAGVSTFQGSDPTGLSQYHVFEAEGQEFMVLALTWRASEQTFQWARDAMAAHPDVPVILTTHSLLNIEADQETPRDTEYGDKLWDELIAPSDQIFLTLNGHFHGATKQTKTNDAGHAVTQVLMDYQMAYEGGNGYLGLMEFDLTNNAINVQTASPWVVSKPQDTLTSYDQPFLEAPGQQFTIDIDFEERFAAFDPDFTAGEPTQPKLTQAARDILLDGFEGPDPISTEIPGNELDYVEADGTVAHWRMGSLDEGVLPEGGVVPDVANGNDLTRVSIADSGSSTAEVGDVTIVKDDVHDFSSDGAAMCFANADQAAGRFSYLETADDAPANDETFDDGYTLETFIKLDASWTAEANGWSKAIVRSGNRSELPGMPWSQWDYTASPAALGISNLREFQYTEVPTETTKGDRTAWSGEIMVDSWAHVAIVNDPDTSTTTMYVDGAPVLRNATDTLGQSINEDTTWLFGADFVDEAARNGWNGCIGETRVIDHATDQTEWLTQRADLSTLTVDAPTGTLPWDTEITELTGTGFPGAEVTLGDAPESTDAAAVAARAAGELAGTTTVAEDGTWTMSLDAALPPGSYSGAVVQALGARASDAVAFDFAIAAAPGEPTTEPTAPGTDPSDPGTGGGDDAGNGTGSAPDGDLAVTGADTAPWLLGAGIALVLGAAALLIARVRHRRHHTAD
;
A
#
# COMPACT_ATOMS: atom_id res chain seq x y z
N MET A 1 -50.88 37.48 -35.68
CA MET A 1 -50.89 38.25 -36.94
C MET A 1 -49.46 38.28 -37.45
N HIS A 2 -49.25 38.02 -38.75
CA HIS A 2 -47.96 38.02 -39.48
C HIS A 2 -46.92 36.98 -38.98
N SER A 3 -46.13 36.31 -39.83
CA SER A 3 -46.24 36.02 -41.27
C SER A 3 -45.40 34.76 -41.59
N SER A 4 -45.87 33.93 -42.52
CA SER A 4 -45.18 32.74 -43.05
C SER A 4 -44.38 33.09 -44.35
N PRO A 5 -43.96 32.14 -45.21
CA PRO A 5 -42.89 31.13 -45.06
C PRO A 5 -41.93 31.11 -46.28
N SER A 6 -40.99 30.15 -46.35
CA SER A 6 -40.43 29.69 -47.65
C SER A 6 -39.86 28.26 -47.61
N ALA A 7 -40.21 27.47 -48.62
CA ALA A 7 -39.73 26.11 -48.93
C ALA A 7 -39.51 26.03 -50.48
N PRO A 8 -39.44 24.86 -51.15
CA PRO A 8 -38.36 23.86 -51.16
C PRO A 8 -37.88 23.50 -52.60
N SER A 9 -36.84 22.65 -52.73
CA SER A 9 -36.54 21.83 -53.93
C SER A 9 -35.48 20.77 -53.62
N GLY A 10 -35.46 19.54 -54.16
CA GLY A 10 -36.38 18.88 -55.10
C GLY A 10 -35.64 18.04 -56.18
N GLY A 11 -35.90 16.72 -56.22
CA GLY A 11 -35.47 15.79 -57.30
C GLY A 11 -34.13 15.05 -57.04
N SER A 12 -34.05 13.73 -56.82
CA SER A 12 -34.54 12.54 -57.56
C SER A 12 -33.70 12.16 -58.80
N GLY A 13 -33.18 10.92 -58.91
CA GLY A 13 -32.77 10.44 -60.26
C GLY A 13 -31.87 9.22 -60.50
N ARG A 14 -32.17 8.03 -59.94
CA ARG A 14 -32.11 6.73 -60.64
C ARG A 14 -30.83 6.24 -61.42
N ARG A 15 -30.34 5.09 -60.92
CA ARG A 15 -30.26 3.76 -61.60
C ARG A 15 -29.21 3.44 -62.72
N ARG A 16 -28.39 2.42 -62.38
CA ARG A 16 -28.35 1.03 -62.95
C ARG A 16 -27.23 0.60 -63.92
N THR A 17 -26.89 -0.69 -63.71
CA THR A 17 -26.35 -1.72 -64.63
C THR A 17 -24.91 -1.53 -65.13
N ALA A 18 -23.92 -2.42 -64.90
CA ALA A 18 -23.80 -3.90 -64.82
C ALA A 18 -23.31 -4.55 -66.13
N VAL A 19 -22.39 -5.52 -66.02
CA VAL A 19 -22.41 -6.88 -66.64
C VAL A 19 -21.01 -7.52 -66.65
N ARG A 20 -21.03 -8.81 -66.27
CA ARG A 20 -19.97 -9.83 -66.22
C ARG A 20 -19.26 -10.09 -67.57
N THR A 21 -18.06 -10.68 -67.50
CA THR A 21 -17.66 -11.85 -68.32
C THR A 21 -16.59 -12.69 -67.61
N ALA A 22 -16.39 -13.94 -68.03
CA ALA A 22 -15.55 -14.92 -67.34
C ALA A 22 -14.74 -15.80 -68.31
N ALA A 23 -13.78 -16.53 -67.72
CA ALA A 23 -13.25 -17.85 -68.10
C ALA A 23 -11.98 -18.02 -68.99
N ALA A 24 -11.15 -18.97 -68.51
CA ALA A 24 -10.38 -20.00 -69.26
C ALA A 24 -8.88 -19.81 -69.63
N ALA A 25 -8.03 -20.30 -68.71
CA ALA A 25 -7.06 -21.41 -68.87
C ALA A 25 -5.83 -21.34 -69.84
N ALA A 26 -4.65 -21.45 -69.19
CA ALA A 26 -3.50 -22.33 -69.49
C ALA A 26 -2.60 -22.12 -70.74
N ALA A 27 -1.32 -21.76 -70.51
CA ALA A 27 -0.14 -22.42 -71.12
C ALA A 27 1.19 -22.09 -70.40
N SER A 28 2.05 -23.10 -70.35
CA SER A 28 3.33 -23.29 -69.65
C SER A 28 4.51 -22.30 -69.88
N ALA A 29 5.44 -22.36 -68.91
CA ALA A 29 6.92 -22.39 -69.05
C ALA A 29 7.78 -21.12 -68.82
N VAL A 30 8.40 -21.10 -67.63
CA VAL A 30 9.80 -20.76 -67.30
C VAL A 30 10.46 -19.53 -67.96
N ALA A 31 10.64 -18.48 -67.14
CA ALA A 31 11.87 -17.69 -67.10
C ALA A 31 12.08 -17.15 -65.67
N LEU A 32 13.26 -17.41 -65.07
CA LEU A 32 13.67 -16.74 -63.84
C LEU A 32 13.94 -15.27 -64.13
N SER A 33 13.37 -14.37 -63.33
CA SER A 33 13.81 -12.98 -63.21
C SER A 33 13.62 -12.53 -61.76
N LEU A 34 14.71 -12.10 -61.11
CA LEU A 34 14.67 -11.63 -59.74
C LEU A 34 13.90 -10.31 -59.64
N PHE A 35 12.83 -10.31 -58.85
CA PHE A 35 12.36 -9.12 -58.15
C PHE A 35 12.18 -9.49 -56.68
N ALA A 36 12.66 -8.60 -55.81
CA ALA A 36 12.68 -8.83 -54.37
C ALA A 36 11.27 -9.13 -53.86
N ALA A 37 11.13 -10.19 -53.06
CA ALA A 37 9.97 -10.32 -52.20
C ALA A 37 9.97 -9.10 -51.28
N SER A 38 8.93 -8.27 -51.37
CA SER A 38 8.58 -7.41 -50.24
C SER A 38 8.35 -8.33 -49.04
N PRO A 39 8.80 -7.98 -47.82
CA PRO A 39 8.37 -8.73 -46.65
C PRO A 39 6.84 -8.71 -46.68
N ALA A 40 6.23 -9.90 -46.67
CA ALA A 40 4.82 -9.97 -46.32
C ALA A 40 4.73 -9.35 -44.92
N ALA A 41 3.81 -8.39 -44.74
CA ALA A 41 3.45 -7.98 -43.39
C ALA A 41 3.16 -9.26 -42.59
N PRO A 42 3.66 -9.40 -41.36
CA PRO A 42 3.29 -10.55 -40.53
C PRO A 42 1.77 -10.60 -40.54
N ALA A 43 1.21 -11.74 -40.94
CA ALA A 43 -0.21 -11.97 -40.72
C ALA A 43 -0.38 -11.87 -39.21
N VAL A 44 -1.15 -10.87 -38.76
CA VAL A 44 -1.53 -10.74 -37.36
C VAL A 44 -2.12 -12.10 -37.00
N ALA A 45 -1.48 -12.78 -36.03
CA ALA A 45 -2.03 -14.01 -35.52
C ALA A 45 -3.41 -13.66 -34.97
N VAL A 46 -4.45 -14.28 -35.52
CA VAL A 46 -5.77 -14.23 -34.89
C VAL A 46 -5.57 -14.78 -33.48
N PRO A 47 -5.93 -14.07 -32.40
CA PRO A 47 -5.84 -14.62 -31.06
C PRO A 47 -6.61 -15.95 -31.03
N GLU A 48 -5.99 -17.05 -30.61
CA GLU A 48 -6.65 -18.38 -30.59
C GLU A 48 -7.68 -18.52 -29.44
N ASP A 49 -8.14 -17.39 -28.88
CA ASP A 49 -9.04 -17.27 -27.73
C ASP A 49 -9.94 -16.01 -27.90
N LEU A 50 -10.65 -15.91 -29.04
CA LEU A 50 -11.76 -14.98 -29.21
C LEU A 50 -13.07 -15.65 -28.76
N ALA A 51 -13.93 -14.88 -28.09
CA ALA A 51 -15.22 -15.34 -27.58
C ALA A 51 -16.26 -14.22 -27.63
N SER A 52 -17.50 -14.57 -27.30
CA SER A 52 -18.61 -13.64 -27.05
C SER A 52 -18.42 -13.06 -25.65
N ARG A 53 -17.85 -11.85 -25.52
CA ARG A 53 -17.50 -11.26 -24.22
C ARG A 53 -17.91 -9.80 -24.08
N PHE A 54 -18.37 -9.40 -22.90
CA PHE A 54 -18.55 -8.00 -22.54
C PHE A 54 -18.16 -7.76 -21.08
N THR A 55 -17.83 -6.51 -20.72
CA THR A 55 -17.51 -6.14 -19.34
C THR A 55 -18.64 -5.34 -18.71
N PHE A 56 -19.28 -5.90 -17.68
CA PHE A 56 -20.17 -5.18 -16.80
C PHE A 56 -19.34 -4.50 -15.71
N ALA A 57 -19.36 -3.17 -15.66
CA ALA A 57 -18.58 -2.40 -14.70
C ALA A 57 -19.42 -2.07 -13.45
N VAL A 58 -18.76 -2.02 -12.28
CA VAL A 58 -19.38 -1.79 -10.98
C VAL A 58 -18.64 -0.67 -10.25
N LEU A 59 -19.35 0.41 -9.93
CA LEU A 59 -18.91 1.45 -9.02
C LEU A 59 -19.47 1.12 -7.61
N PRO A 60 -18.62 0.82 -6.62
CA PRO A 60 -19.05 0.54 -5.25
C PRO A 60 -19.43 1.86 -4.54
N ASP A 61 -19.43 1.85 -3.22
CA ASP A 61 -19.77 2.99 -2.36
C ASP A 61 -18.73 4.12 -2.52
N THR A 62 -19.14 5.30 -3.00
CA THR A 62 -18.25 6.42 -3.40
C THR A 62 -18.25 7.59 -2.42
N GLN A 63 -18.99 7.47 -1.31
CA GLN A 63 -19.28 8.55 -0.37
C GLN A 63 -18.05 9.33 0.14
N PHE A 64 -16.92 8.65 0.36
CA PHE A 64 -15.70 9.29 0.83
C PHE A 64 -14.98 10.06 -0.27
N TYR A 65 -15.03 9.60 -1.52
CA TYR A 65 -14.54 10.37 -2.67
C TYR A 65 -15.30 11.70 -2.76
N SER A 66 -16.64 11.64 -2.76
CA SER A 66 -17.51 12.82 -2.74
C SER A 66 -17.26 13.74 -1.53
N ARG A 67 -17.05 13.17 -0.33
CA ARG A 67 -16.79 13.93 0.90
C ARG A 67 -15.44 14.65 0.92
N TYR A 68 -14.37 13.99 0.47
CA TYR A 68 -13.00 14.49 0.62
C TYR A 68 -12.40 15.04 -0.69
N SER A 69 -13.16 15.01 -1.80
CA SER A 69 -12.78 15.50 -3.13
C SER A 69 -11.99 16.83 -3.09
N ALA A 70 -12.62 17.90 -2.60
CA ALA A 70 -12.03 19.23 -2.59
C ALA A 70 -11.06 19.50 -1.43
N ASP A 71 -11.20 18.75 -0.33
CA ASP A 71 -10.56 19.06 0.95
C ASP A 71 -9.32 18.16 1.23
N GLN A 72 -9.16 17.03 0.51
CA GLN A 72 -8.00 16.12 0.60
C GLN A 72 -7.52 15.65 -0.79
N PHE A 73 -8.37 15.05 -1.62
CA PHE A 73 -7.92 14.37 -2.85
C PHE A 73 -7.36 15.31 -3.91
N LEU A 74 -8.12 16.33 -4.31
CA LEU A 74 -7.69 17.30 -5.32
C LEU A 74 -6.44 18.11 -4.89
N PRO A 75 -6.32 18.59 -3.63
CA PRO A 75 -5.07 19.21 -3.15
C PRO A 75 -3.85 18.29 -3.18
N ARG A 76 -4.03 17.01 -2.84
CA ARG A 76 -2.92 16.06 -2.61
C ARG A 76 -2.45 15.33 -3.86
N TYR A 77 -3.38 14.89 -4.70
CA TYR A 77 -3.10 14.06 -5.88
C TYR A 77 -3.41 14.76 -7.21
N GLY A 78 -4.04 15.95 -7.17
CA GLY A 78 -4.50 16.67 -8.37
C GLY A 78 -5.73 16.05 -9.06
N THR A 79 -6.16 14.87 -8.62
CA THR A 79 -7.26 14.07 -9.17
C THR A 79 -8.25 13.69 -8.07
N ASP A 80 -9.46 13.33 -8.48
CA ASP A 80 -10.52 12.81 -7.62
C ASP A 80 -10.75 11.33 -7.96
N PRO A 81 -10.80 10.39 -6.98
CA PRO A 81 -10.91 8.97 -7.28
C PRO A 81 -12.16 8.60 -8.07
N TYR A 82 -13.32 9.19 -7.71
CA TYR A 82 -14.60 8.91 -8.35
C TYR A 82 -14.60 9.44 -9.79
N ARG A 83 -14.08 10.64 -10.02
CA ARG A 83 -13.94 11.16 -11.39
C ARG A 83 -13.00 10.30 -12.23
N VAL A 84 -11.86 9.84 -11.68
CA VAL A 84 -10.93 8.98 -12.44
C VAL A 84 -11.52 7.61 -12.75
N GLN A 85 -12.36 7.05 -11.86
CA GLN A 85 -13.14 5.85 -12.17
C GLN A 85 -14.06 6.06 -13.39
N THR A 86 -14.82 7.16 -13.43
CA THR A 86 -15.75 7.43 -14.54
C THR A 86 -15.04 7.82 -15.83
N GLU A 87 -13.92 8.56 -15.75
CA GLU A 87 -13.02 8.87 -16.87
C GLU A 87 -12.46 7.58 -17.49
N PHE A 88 -11.88 6.68 -16.69
CA PHE A 88 -11.37 5.39 -17.16
C PHE A 88 -12.44 4.55 -17.88
N LEU A 89 -13.64 4.43 -17.30
CA LEU A 89 -14.74 3.65 -17.88
C LEU A 89 -15.23 4.27 -19.20
N ALA A 90 -15.36 5.59 -19.27
CA ALA A 90 -15.76 6.32 -20.47
C ALA A 90 -14.72 6.20 -21.60
N GLU A 91 -13.44 6.38 -21.29
CA GLU A 91 -12.35 6.35 -22.28
C GLU A 91 -12.10 4.93 -22.84
N ASN A 92 -12.32 3.90 -22.01
CA ASN A 92 -12.03 2.51 -22.37
C ASN A 92 -13.28 1.67 -22.70
N ALA A 93 -14.46 2.28 -22.79
CA ALA A 93 -15.73 1.58 -23.08
C ALA A 93 -15.67 0.70 -24.33
N ASP A 94 -15.13 1.22 -25.44
CA ASP A 94 -14.96 0.47 -26.70
C ASP A 94 -13.90 -0.64 -26.56
N ALA A 95 -12.81 -0.39 -25.84
CA ALA A 95 -11.67 -1.31 -25.71
C ALA A 95 -11.97 -2.50 -24.79
N LEU A 96 -12.84 -2.28 -23.79
CA LEU A 96 -13.28 -3.26 -22.81
C LEU A 96 -14.69 -3.78 -23.07
N ASN A 97 -15.32 -3.42 -24.20
CA ASN A 97 -16.69 -3.74 -24.57
C ASN A 97 -17.66 -3.58 -23.39
N ILE A 98 -17.77 -2.35 -22.86
CA ILE A 98 -18.59 -2.01 -21.69
C ILE A 98 -19.98 -1.51 -22.16
N PRO A 99 -21.04 -2.35 -22.10
CA PRO A 99 -22.40 -1.90 -22.42
C PRO A 99 -23.06 -1.16 -21.25
N PHE A 100 -22.57 -1.33 -20.03
CA PHE A 100 -23.26 -0.87 -18.81
C PHE A 100 -22.35 -0.71 -17.59
N VAL A 101 -22.64 0.29 -16.75
CA VAL A 101 -22.02 0.55 -15.44
C VAL A 101 -23.09 0.55 -14.33
N ALA A 102 -22.89 -0.15 -13.22
CA ALA A 102 -23.79 -0.12 -12.06
C ALA A 102 -23.14 0.54 -10.85
N HIS A 103 -23.76 1.58 -10.28
CA HIS A 103 -23.37 2.18 -9.00
C HIS A 103 -24.22 1.61 -7.85
N LEU A 104 -23.58 1.18 -6.77
CA LEU A 104 -24.22 0.44 -5.67
C LEU A 104 -24.79 1.30 -4.51
N GLY A 105 -24.96 2.61 -4.71
CA GLY A 105 -25.39 3.55 -3.67
C GLY A 105 -24.24 4.14 -2.84
N ASP A 106 -24.63 4.89 -1.81
CA ASP A 106 -23.76 5.77 -1.01
C ASP A 106 -22.88 6.66 -1.89
N VAL A 107 -23.57 7.55 -2.60
CA VAL A 107 -23.00 8.52 -3.54
C VAL A 107 -22.36 9.70 -2.81
N VAL A 108 -22.90 10.08 -1.64
CA VAL A 108 -22.34 11.08 -0.72
C VAL A 108 -22.27 10.54 0.70
N ASP A 109 -21.44 11.11 1.57
CA ASP A 109 -21.35 10.69 2.98
C ASP A 109 -22.31 11.48 3.87
N ARG A 110 -22.62 12.72 3.49
CA ARG A 110 -23.46 13.64 4.26
C ARG A 110 -24.52 14.21 3.34
N VAL A 111 -25.71 13.58 3.31
CA VAL A 111 -26.91 14.01 2.56
C VAL A 111 -27.15 15.53 2.54
N GLY A 112 -26.83 16.24 3.63
CA GLY A 112 -27.01 17.70 3.76
C GLY A 112 -25.88 18.59 3.21
N THR A 113 -24.77 18.02 2.72
CA THR A 113 -23.58 18.77 2.26
C THR A 113 -23.58 18.89 0.73
N THR A 114 -23.96 20.05 0.21
CA THR A 114 -24.06 20.30 -1.25
C THR A 114 -22.79 19.99 -2.03
N ARG A 115 -21.60 20.24 -1.48
CA ARG A 115 -20.32 20.02 -2.18
C ARG A 115 -20.08 18.55 -2.55
N GLU A 116 -20.59 17.61 -1.76
CA GLU A 116 -20.42 16.18 -2.03
C GLU A 116 -21.26 15.76 -3.23
N TRP A 117 -22.49 16.30 -3.31
CA TRP A 117 -23.34 16.14 -4.49
C TRP A 117 -22.73 16.81 -5.74
N GLU A 118 -22.09 17.98 -5.61
CA GLU A 118 -21.39 18.65 -6.71
C GLU A 118 -20.19 17.82 -7.22
N ALA A 119 -19.45 17.14 -6.33
CA ALA A 119 -18.37 16.24 -6.69
C ALA A 119 -18.89 15.00 -7.43
N ALA A 120 -19.90 14.32 -6.86
CA ALA A 120 -20.53 13.16 -7.48
C ALA A 120 -21.19 13.47 -8.84
N ASP A 121 -21.85 14.63 -8.95
CA ASP A 121 -22.44 15.10 -10.21
C ASP A 121 -21.38 15.28 -11.29
N THR A 122 -20.24 15.90 -10.92
CA THR A 122 -19.09 16.10 -11.81
C THR A 122 -18.49 14.77 -12.26
N ALA A 123 -18.36 13.78 -11.37
CA ALA A 123 -17.87 12.45 -11.73
C ALA A 123 -18.83 11.73 -12.69
N MET A 124 -20.12 11.66 -12.35
CA MET A 124 -21.10 10.94 -13.17
C MET A 124 -21.41 11.64 -14.50
N GLN A 125 -21.24 12.97 -14.59
CA GLN A 125 -21.36 13.71 -15.85
C GLN A 125 -20.39 13.22 -16.94
N THR A 126 -19.24 12.64 -16.56
CA THR A 126 -18.32 11.99 -17.51
C THR A 126 -19.00 10.84 -18.26
N LEU A 127 -19.86 10.06 -17.59
CA LEU A 127 -20.60 8.96 -18.22
C LEU A 127 -21.75 9.50 -19.09
N ASP A 128 -22.44 10.54 -18.64
CA ASP A 128 -23.49 11.24 -19.41
C ASP A 128 -22.92 11.80 -20.74
N ASP A 129 -21.79 12.49 -20.69
CA ASP A 129 -21.12 13.10 -21.85
C ASP A 129 -20.54 12.06 -22.82
N ALA A 130 -20.01 10.95 -22.29
CA ALA A 130 -19.57 9.80 -23.08
C ALA A 130 -20.73 8.95 -23.66
N GLN A 131 -21.96 9.18 -23.17
CA GLN A 131 -23.14 8.37 -23.45
C GLN A 131 -23.01 6.89 -23.02
N LEU A 132 -22.14 6.60 -22.06
CA LEU A 132 -21.93 5.26 -21.51
C LEU A 132 -23.09 4.93 -20.54
N PRO A 133 -23.92 3.90 -20.79
CA PRO A 133 -25.10 3.68 -19.98
C PRO A 133 -24.77 3.24 -18.56
N TYR A 134 -25.53 3.76 -17.59
CA TYR A 134 -25.36 3.39 -16.19
C TYR A 134 -26.69 3.34 -15.42
N SER A 135 -26.70 2.61 -14.29
CA SER A 135 -27.70 2.74 -13.24
C SER A 135 -27.06 3.24 -11.94
N ILE A 136 -27.80 4.05 -11.20
CA ILE A 136 -27.47 4.53 -9.85
C ILE A 136 -28.69 4.39 -8.95
N LEU A 137 -28.48 4.14 -7.66
CA LEU A 137 -29.52 4.00 -6.63
C LEU A 137 -29.05 4.71 -5.35
N PRO A 138 -29.94 5.13 -4.44
CA PRO A 138 -29.54 5.73 -3.17
C PRO A 138 -29.19 4.67 -2.13
N GLY A 139 -28.07 4.88 -1.45
CA GLY A 139 -27.70 4.16 -0.23
C GLY A 139 -28.24 4.81 1.04
N ASN A 140 -27.70 4.43 2.20
CA ASN A 140 -28.16 4.93 3.50
C ASN A 140 -27.59 6.32 3.86
N HIS A 141 -26.59 6.82 3.14
CA HIS A 141 -26.08 8.20 3.27
C HIS A 141 -26.71 9.17 2.27
N ASP A 142 -27.44 8.66 1.25
CA ASP A 142 -28.08 9.46 0.20
C ASP A 142 -29.50 9.94 0.55
N VAL A 143 -30.14 9.30 1.53
CA VAL A 143 -31.52 9.60 1.99
C VAL A 143 -31.52 10.37 3.31
N ARG A 144 -32.50 11.26 3.50
CA ARG A 144 -32.57 12.13 4.69
C ARG A 144 -32.94 11.42 5.99
N ASN A 145 -33.51 10.22 5.89
CA ASN A 145 -33.92 9.41 7.04
C ASN A 145 -33.65 7.92 6.75
N SER A 146 -32.43 7.50 7.02
CA SER A 146 -31.92 6.16 6.71
C SER A 146 -32.27 5.06 7.72
N ASN A 147 -33.17 5.33 8.67
CA ASN A 147 -33.59 4.35 9.66
C ASN A 147 -34.19 3.09 8.99
N ASP A 148 -33.72 1.90 9.38
CA ASP A 148 -34.14 0.61 8.80
C ASP A 148 -35.65 0.32 8.79
N THR A 149 -36.42 1.00 9.64
CA THR A 149 -37.89 0.83 9.73
C THR A 149 -38.67 1.80 8.83
N VAL A 150 -37.98 2.66 8.09
CA VAL A 150 -38.54 3.67 7.18
C VAL A 150 -38.27 3.23 5.75
N THR A 151 -39.31 3.24 4.91
CA THR A 151 -39.22 2.80 3.51
C THR A 151 -39.30 3.98 2.54
N ASP A 152 -38.96 3.73 1.28
CA ASP A 152 -39.04 4.70 0.17
C ASP A 152 -40.35 5.51 0.11
N VAL A 153 -41.50 4.88 0.37
CA VAL A 153 -42.83 5.53 0.39
C VAL A 153 -43.11 6.41 1.62
N ASP A 154 -42.24 6.37 2.65
CA ASP A 154 -42.34 7.18 3.87
C ASP A 154 -41.51 8.48 3.78
N TYR A 155 -40.64 8.63 2.77
CA TYR A 155 -39.76 9.79 2.61
C TYR A 155 -40.49 11.06 2.15
N ASP A 156 -39.89 12.22 2.44
CA ASP A 156 -40.33 13.51 1.90
C ASP A 156 -39.67 13.74 0.53
N LEU A 157 -40.17 13.02 -0.48
CA LEU A 157 -39.60 12.97 -1.84
C LEU A 157 -39.34 14.36 -2.47
N ALA A 158 -40.07 15.40 -2.05
CA ALA A 158 -39.87 16.77 -2.53
C ALA A 158 -38.59 17.44 -1.99
N ASN A 159 -37.99 16.88 -0.93
CA ASN A 159 -36.81 17.40 -0.24
C ASN A 159 -35.62 16.43 -0.23
N GLU A 160 -35.78 15.18 -0.68
CA GLU A 160 -34.66 14.22 -0.85
C GLU A 160 -33.66 14.74 -1.91
N PRO A 161 -32.37 14.93 -1.57
CA PRO A 161 -31.39 15.46 -2.51
C PRO A 161 -31.08 14.50 -3.66
N PHE A 162 -31.08 13.18 -3.43
CA PHE A 162 -30.83 12.19 -4.48
C PHE A 162 -31.75 12.40 -5.70
N LEU A 163 -33.04 12.66 -5.49
CA LEU A 163 -34.01 12.91 -6.57
C LEU A 163 -33.75 14.22 -7.34
N GLN A 164 -32.95 15.14 -6.80
CA GLN A 164 -32.57 16.41 -7.43
C GLN A 164 -31.34 16.26 -8.33
N TRP A 165 -30.43 15.34 -8.01
CA TRP A 165 -29.15 15.12 -8.70
C TRP A 165 -29.14 13.89 -9.61
N PHE A 166 -29.82 12.81 -9.20
CA PHE A 166 -29.81 11.49 -9.83
C PHE A 166 -31.22 10.90 -10.03
N GLY A 167 -32.27 11.74 -9.91
CA GLY A 167 -33.65 11.33 -10.12
C GLY A 167 -34.02 11.02 -11.58
N PRO A 168 -35.29 10.62 -11.83
CA PRO A 168 -35.73 10.11 -13.14
C PRO A 168 -35.54 11.07 -14.33
N ASP A 169 -35.50 12.39 -14.08
CA ASP A 169 -35.26 13.40 -15.12
C ASP A 169 -33.83 13.31 -15.71
N ARG A 170 -32.82 12.89 -14.92
CA ARG A 170 -31.46 12.58 -15.41
C ARG A 170 -31.42 11.21 -16.06
N ALA A 171 -32.01 10.20 -15.40
CA ALA A 171 -32.04 8.83 -15.90
C ALA A 171 -32.68 8.72 -17.30
N ALA A 172 -33.70 9.54 -17.60
CA ALA A 172 -34.31 9.63 -18.92
C ALA A 172 -33.35 10.12 -20.05
N GLY A 173 -32.16 10.61 -19.72
CA GLY A 173 -31.07 10.87 -20.67
C GLY A 173 -30.24 9.64 -21.03
N VAL A 174 -30.25 8.60 -20.18
CA VAL A 174 -29.52 7.34 -20.37
C VAL A 174 -30.25 6.46 -21.38
N SER A 175 -29.55 6.00 -22.42
CA SER A 175 -30.15 5.32 -23.58
C SER A 175 -30.86 3.99 -23.27
N THR A 176 -30.47 3.32 -22.18
CA THR A 176 -30.98 2.02 -21.73
C THR A 176 -32.11 2.13 -20.70
N PHE A 177 -32.40 3.32 -20.19
CA PHE A 177 -33.42 3.55 -19.16
C PHE A 177 -34.82 3.20 -19.66
N GLN A 178 -35.52 2.33 -18.94
CA GLN A 178 -36.89 1.90 -19.29
C GLN A 178 -37.94 2.39 -18.28
N GLY A 179 -37.56 2.66 -17.03
CA GLY A 179 -38.44 3.35 -16.08
C GLY A 179 -37.93 3.39 -14.64
N SER A 180 -38.62 4.20 -13.84
CA SER A 180 -38.45 4.29 -12.38
C SER A 180 -39.70 3.83 -11.64
N ASP A 181 -39.54 3.54 -10.35
CA ASP A 181 -40.65 3.26 -9.44
C ASP A 181 -41.48 4.53 -9.16
N PRO A 182 -42.64 4.43 -8.48
CA PRO A 182 -43.48 5.60 -8.17
C PRO A 182 -42.82 6.68 -7.30
N THR A 183 -41.78 6.35 -6.53
CA THR A 183 -41.00 7.30 -5.73
C THR A 183 -39.89 7.98 -6.55
N GLY A 184 -39.38 7.30 -7.59
CA GLY A 184 -38.28 7.75 -8.43
C GLY A 184 -36.89 7.38 -7.90
N LEU A 185 -36.81 6.63 -6.80
CA LEU A 185 -35.57 6.24 -6.12
C LEU A 185 -35.02 4.89 -6.62
N SER A 186 -35.85 4.08 -7.28
CA SER A 186 -35.46 2.85 -7.94
C SER A 186 -35.67 2.96 -9.45
N GLN A 187 -34.84 2.28 -10.23
CA GLN A 187 -34.91 2.32 -11.70
C GLN A 187 -34.53 0.98 -12.32
N TYR A 188 -34.98 0.76 -13.56
CA TYR A 188 -34.52 -0.37 -14.35
C TYR A 188 -34.12 0.05 -15.76
N HIS A 189 -33.09 -0.63 -16.25
CA HIS A 189 -32.50 -0.44 -17.56
C HIS A 189 -32.48 -1.78 -18.28
N VAL A 190 -32.59 -1.74 -19.61
CA VAL A 190 -32.34 -2.90 -20.47
C VAL A 190 -31.24 -2.52 -21.46
N PHE A 191 -30.17 -3.30 -21.48
CA PHE A 191 -29.03 -3.12 -22.38
C PHE A 191 -28.85 -4.38 -23.25
N GLU A 192 -28.29 -4.20 -24.45
CA GLU A 192 -27.92 -5.29 -25.35
C GLU A 192 -26.40 -5.50 -25.29
N ALA A 193 -25.95 -6.74 -25.15
CA ALA A 193 -24.54 -7.12 -25.21
C ALA A 193 -24.37 -8.46 -25.92
N GLU A 194 -23.43 -8.53 -26.86
CA GLU A 194 -23.17 -9.73 -27.69
C GLU A 194 -24.43 -10.32 -28.37
N GLY A 195 -25.46 -9.51 -28.62
CA GLY A 195 -26.73 -9.91 -29.23
C GLY A 195 -27.80 -10.44 -28.27
N GLN A 196 -27.59 -10.33 -26.95
CA GLN A 196 -28.55 -10.69 -25.90
C GLN A 196 -28.97 -9.46 -25.08
N GLU A 197 -30.24 -9.40 -24.66
CA GLU A 197 -30.72 -8.36 -23.74
C GLU A 197 -30.49 -8.77 -22.27
N PHE A 198 -30.09 -7.82 -21.44
CA PHE A 198 -29.99 -7.98 -19.99
C PHE A 198 -30.70 -6.81 -19.28
N MET A 199 -31.40 -7.10 -18.19
CA MET A 199 -32.02 -6.09 -17.35
C MET A 199 -31.14 -5.81 -16.12
N VAL A 200 -30.86 -4.54 -15.84
CA VAL A 200 -30.37 -4.09 -14.53
C VAL A 200 -31.53 -3.49 -13.77
N LEU A 201 -31.86 -4.08 -12.63
CA LEU A 201 -32.88 -3.59 -11.70
C LEU A 201 -32.16 -2.99 -10.49
N ALA A 202 -32.28 -1.68 -10.29
CA ALA A 202 -31.60 -0.93 -9.24
C ALA A 202 -32.59 -0.45 -8.18
N LEU A 203 -32.47 -0.98 -6.96
CA LEU A 203 -33.41 -0.75 -5.87
C LEU A 203 -32.83 0.12 -4.73
N THR A 204 -33.60 1.13 -4.36
CA THR A 204 -33.37 2.05 -3.24
C THR A 204 -33.10 1.36 -1.91
N TRP A 205 -32.38 2.07 -1.02
CA TRP A 205 -32.36 1.77 0.41
C TRP A 205 -33.77 1.52 0.96
N ARG A 206 -33.93 0.37 1.63
CA ARG A 206 -35.15 -0.12 2.29
C ARG A 206 -36.42 0.03 1.42
N ALA A 207 -36.37 -0.54 0.21
CA ALA A 207 -37.50 -0.59 -0.71
C ALA A 207 -38.77 -1.20 -0.09
N SER A 208 -39.93 -0.58 -0.37
CA SER A 208 -41.22 -1.05 0.10
C SER A 208 -41.83 -2.15 -0.80
N GLU A 209 -42.91 -2.77 -0.33
CA GLU A 209 -43.71 -3.70 -1.14
C GLU A 209 -44.35 -3.02 -2.38
N GLN A 210 -44.49 -1.70 -2.41
CA GLN A 210 -44.88 -0.99 -3.64
C GLN A 210 -43.78 -1.11 -4.71
N THR A 211 -42.54 -0.92 -4.31
CA THR A 211 -41.35 -1.02 -5.16
C THR A 211 -41.05 -2.46 -5.54
N PHE A 212 -41.25 -3.43 -4.63
CA PHE A 212 -41.19 -4.86 -4.96
C PHE A 212 -42.26 -5.26 -5.98
N GLN A 213 -43.50 -4.75 -5.86
CA GLN A 213 -44.53 -5.00 -6.86
C GLN A 213 -44.18 -4.37 -8.22
N TRP A 214 -43.67 -3.14 -8.23
CA TRP A 214 -43.18 -2.49 -9.45
C TRP A 214 -42.05 -3.28 -10.12
N ALA A 215 -41.09 -3.79 -9.34
CA ALA A 215 -40.02 -4.64 -9.85
C ALA A 215 -40.54 -5.94 -10.48
N ARG A 216 -41.52 -6.60 -9.84
CA ARG A 216 -42.21 -7.78 -10.38
C ARG A 216 -42.99 -7.46 -11.66
N ASP A 217 -43.63 -6.29 -11.73
CA ASP A 217 -44.34 -5.83 -12.94
C ASP A 217 -43.38 -5.49 -14.08
N ALA A 218 -42.18 -4.95 -13.79
CA ALA A 218 -41.13 -4.70 -14.76
C ALA A 218 -40.57 -6.01 -15.34
N MET A 219 -40.16 -6.97 -14.49
CA MET A 219 -39.72 -8.29 -14.95
C MET A 219 -40.81 -9.02 -15.77
N ALA A 220 -42.08 -8.96 -15.32
CA ALA A 220 -43.20 -9.57 -16.04
C ALA A 220 -43.52 -8.90 -17.40
N ALA A 221 -43.06 -7.66 -17.64
CA ALA A 221 -43.14 -6.99 -18.94
C ALA A 221 -42.01 -7.40 -19.89
N HIS A 222 -40.93 -7.98 -19.37
CA HIS A 222 -39.74 -8.46 -20.08
C HIS A 222 -39.46 -9.94 -19.70
N PRO A 223 -40.39 -10.87 -19.99
CA PRO A 223 -40.40 -12.22 -19.40
C PRO A 223 -39.25 -13.13 -19.89
N ASP A 224 -38.59 -12.74 -20.97
CA ASP A 224 -37.49 -13.39 -21.67
C ASP A 224 -36.12 -12.74 -21.39
N VAL A 225 -36.04 -11.77 -20.46
CA VAL A 225 -34.78 -11.04 -20.19
C VAL A 225 -34.15 -11.49 -18.85
N PRO A 226 -32.88 -11.95 -18.83
CA PRO A 226 -32.13 -12.20 -17.59
C PRO A 226 -31.90 -10.92 -16.78
N VAL A 227 -31.98 -11.01 -15.45
CA VAL A 227 -31.95 -9.85 -14.54
C VAL A 227 -30.73 -9.89 -13.61
N ILE A 228 -29.99 -8.79 -13.60
CA ILE A 228 -28.99 -8.42 -12.60
C ILE A 228 -29.66 -7.46 -11.61
N LEU A 229 -29.73 -7.84 -10.33
CA LEU A 229 -30.29 -7.00 -9.27
C LEU A 229 -29.19 -6.22 -8.55
N THR A 230 -29.31 -4.90 -8.48
CA THR A 230 -28.44 -4.03 -7.68
C THR A 230 -29.27 -3.41 -6.55
N THR A 231 -28.69 -3.38 -5.35
CA THR A 231 -29.28 -2.76 -4.17
C THR A 231 -28.16 -2.39 -3.22
N HIS A 232 -28.30 -1.33 -2.43
CA HIS A 232 -27.21 -0.92 -1.53
C HIS A 232 -26.89 -1.99 -0.47
N SER A 233 -27.89 -2.71 0.05
CA SER A 233 -27.72 -3.66 1.16
C SER A 233 -28.43 -4.99 0.90
N LEU A 234 -27.66 -6.10 0.93
CA LEU A 234 -28.16 -7.47 0.81
C LEU A 234 -27.25 -8.46 1.55
N LEU A 235 -26.07 -8.75 1.00
CA LEU A 235 -25.07 -9.66 1.53
C LEU A 235 -24.05 -8.89 2.38
N ASN A 236 -23.73 -9.37 3.57
CA ASN A 236 -22.71 -8.83 4.46
C ASN A 236 -21.53 -9.82 4.56
N ILE A 237 -20.49 -9.44 5.29
CA ILE A 237 -19.28 -10.20 5.57
C ILE A 237 -19.08 -10.34 7.09
N GLU A 238 -18.44 -11.42 7.53
CA GLU A 238 -18.03 -11.57 8.93
C GLU A 238 -16.75 -10.79 9.24
N ALA A 239 -16.42 -10.68 10.53
CA ALA A 239 -15.22 -9.98 11.00
C ALA A 239 -13.89 -10.65 10.58
N ASP A 240 -13.93 -11.81 9.91
CA ASP A 240 -12.76 -12.45 9.29
C ASP A 240 -12.44 -11.89 7.90
N GLN A 241 -13.27 -10.98 7.36
CA GLN A 241 -13.12 -10.37 6.03
C GLN A 241 -13.12 -11.38 4.86
N GLU A 242 -13.68 -12.57 5.08
CA GLU A 242 -13.84 -13.61 4.04
C GLU A 242 -15.25 -14.20 4.02
N THR A 243 -15.80 -14.55 5.19
CA THR A 243 -17.01 -15.37 5.30
C THR A 243 -18.28 -14.55 5.00
N PRO A 244 -19.14 -14.98 4.05
CA PRO A 244 -20.42 -14.30 3.77
C PRO A 244 -21.44 -14.46 4.90
N ARG A 245 -22.24 -13.41 5.12
CA ARG A 245 -23.25 -13.31 6.18
C ARG A 245 -24.58 -12.76 5.65
N ASP A 246 -25.66 -13.52 5.80
CA ASP A 246 -27.02 -13.06 5.51
C ASP A 246 -27.45 -11.91 6.46
N THR A 247 -28.42 -11.09 6.05
CA THR A 247 -28.92 -9.93 6.81
C THR A 247 -30.44 -9.91 6.87
N GLU A 248 -31.05 -9.27 7.87
CA GLU A 248 -32.52 -9.26 8.02
C GLU A 248 -33.24 -8.67 6.80
N TYR A 249 -32.71 -7.58 6.22
CA TYR A 249 -33.25 -7.03 4.97
C TYR A 249 -32.87 -7.87 3.74
N GLY A 250 -31.66 -8.45 3.72
CA GLY A 250 -31.23 -9.35 2.65
C GLY A 250 -32.10 -10.61 2.54
N ASP A 251 -32.49 -11.20 3.68
CA ASP A 251 -33.42 -12.32 3.77
C ASP A 251 -34.84 -11.91 3.35
N LYS A 252 -35.31 -10.71 3.74
CA LYS A 252 -36.59 -10.17 3.24
C LYS A 252 -36.58 -10.04 1.71
N LEU A 253 -35.54 -9.42 1.14
CA LEU A 253 -35.40 -9.24 -0.31
C LEU A 253 -35.24 -10.59 -1.03
N TRP A 254 -34.56 -11.54 -0.39
CA TRP A 254 -34.45 -12.92 -0.86
C TRP A 254 -35.81 -13.61 -0.95
N ASP A 255 -36.58 -13.63 0.15
CA ASP A 255 -37.87 -14.32 0.23
C ASP A 255 -38.99 -13.64 -0.60
N GLU A 256 -39.02 -12.30 -0.68
CA GLU A 256 -40.13 -11.55 -1.29
C GLU A 256 -39.91 -11.17 -2.77
N LEU A 257 -38.67 -11.23 -3.28
CA LEU A 257 -38.35 -10.82 -4.66
C LEU A 257 -37.36 -11.75 -5.40
N ILE A 258 -36.25 -12.16 -4.77
CA ILE A 258 -35.18 -12.89 -5.49
C ILE A 258 -35.53 -14.37 -5.68
N ALA A 259 -35.78 -15.12 -4.60
CA ALA A 259 -36.07 -16.55 -4.66
C ALA A 259 -37.32 -16.89 -5.51
N PRO A 260 -38.40 -16.08 -5.51
CA PRO A 260 -39.55 -16.32 -6.38
C PRO A 260 -39.32 -16.01 -7.87
N SER A 261 -38.21 -15.36 -8.24
CA SER A 261 -37.91 -14.95 -9.62
C SER A 261 -36.84 -15.86 -10.25
N ASP A 262 -37.17 -16.48 -11.39
CA ASP A 262 -36.17 -17.26 -12.12
C ASP A 262 -35.26 -16.40 -13.01
N GLN A 263 -35.70 -15.19 -13.36
CA GLN A 263 -34.94 -14.25 -14.17
C GLN A 263 -33.72 -13.67 -13.43
N ILE A 264 -33.80 -13.53 -12.10
CA ILE A 264 -32.68 -13.00 -11.30
C ILE A 264 -31.63 -14.11 -11.12
N PHE A 265 -30.41 -13.87 -11.63
CA PHE A 265 -29.29 -14.83 -11.56
C PHE A 265 -28.04 -14.27 -10.86
N LEU A 266 -27.91 -12.94 -10.81
CA LEU A 266 -26.80 -12.23 -10.19
C LEU A 266 -27.35 -11.07 -9.34
N THR A 267 -26.79 -10.87 -8.15
CA THR A 267 -27.08 -9.69 -7.32
C THR A 267 -25.79 -9.02 -6.85
N LEU A 268 -25.80 -7.68 -6.80
CA LEU A 268 -24.66 -6.85 -6.38
C LEU A 268 -25.10 -5.88 -5.27
N ASN A 269 -24.30 -5.75 -4.21
CA ASN A 269 -24.50 -4.74 -3.16
C ASN A 269 -23.19 -4.18 -2.59
N GLY A 270 -23.29 -3.00 -1.97
CA GLY A 270 -22.24 -2.33 -1.20
C GLY A 270 -22.55 -2.38 0.30
N HIS A 271 -22.43 -1.24 1.00
CA HIS A 271 -22.86 -0.97 2.39
C HIS A 271 -22.14 -1.74 3.51
N PHE A 272 -21.42 -2.81 3.21
CA PHE A 272 -20.81 -3.67 4.21
C PHE A 272 -19.32 -3.87 3.91
N HIS A 273 -18.48 -3.14 4.65
CA HIS A 273 -17.06 -2.98 4.35
C HIS A 273 -16.33 -4.32 4.09
N GLY A 274 -15.87 -4.51 2.86
CA GLY A 274 -15.19 -5.71 2.37
C GLY A 274 -15.75 -6.22 1.05
N ALA A 275 -15.26 -7.38 0.61
CA ALA A 275 -15.76 -8.04 -0.58
C ALA A 275 -15.88 -9.55 -0.34
N THR A 276 -17.06 -10.12 -0.64
CA THR A 276 -17.32 -11.56 -0.53
C THR A 276 -18.45 -11.97 -1.47
N LYS A 277 -18.70 -13.26 -1.59
CA LYS A 277 -19.78 -13.80 -2.42
C LYS A 277 -20.37 -15.07 -1.84
N GLN A 278 -21.64 -15.31 -2.13
CA GLN A 278 -22.29 -16.59 -1.90
C GLN A 278 -23.20 -16.98 -3.06
N THR A 279 -23.58 -18.25 -3.14
CA THR A 279 -24.55 -18.74 -4.12
C THR A 279 -25.70 -19.41 -3.37
N LYS A 280 -26.92 -18.90 -3.56
CA LYS A 280 -28.18 -19.47 -3.04
C LYS A 280 -28.96 -20.11 -4.21
N THR A 281 -29.96 -20.93 -3.91
CA THR A 281 -30.81 -21.59 -4.93
C THR A 281 -32.23 -21.03 -4.86
N ASN A 282 -32.75 -20.53 -5.97
CA ASN A 282 -34.10 -19.96 -6.07
C ASN A 282 -35.21 -21.03 -6.06
N ASP A 283 -36.48 -20.60 -6.05
CA ASP A 283 -37.64 -21.51 -6.04
C ASP A 283 -37.80 -22.33 -7.32
N ALA A 284 -37.18 -21.92 -8.43
CA ALA A 284 -37.09 -22.68 -9.67
C ALA A 284 -36.05 -23.81 -9.62
N GLY A 285 -35.14 -23.77 -8.63
CA GLY A 285 -34.04 -24.74 -8.46
C GLY A 285 -32.72 -24.32 -9.12
N HIS A 286 -32.63 -23.09 -9.61
CA HIS A 286 -31.43 -22.53 -10.26
C HIS A 286 -30.58 -21.69 -9.29
N ALA A 287 -29.31 -21.53 -9.64
CA ALA A 287 -28.36 -20.74 -8.86
C ALA A 287 -28.62 -19.23 -9.01
N VAL A 288 -28.46 -18.51 -7.91
CA VAL A 288 -28.34 -17.06 -7.84
C VAL A 288 -27.06 -16.73 -7.08
N THR A 289 -26.13 -16.05 -7.73
CA THR A 289 -24.89 -15.60 -7.07
C THR A 289 -25.07 -14.20 -6.54
N GLN A 290 -24.75 -14.01 -5.27
CA GLN A 290 -24.77 -12.73 -4.57
C GLN A 290 -23.33 -12.30 -4.34
N VAL A 291 -23.01 -11.05 -4.67
CA VAL A 291 -21.67 -10.48 -4.56
C VAL A 291 -21.74 -9.14 -3.81
N LEU A 292 -20.93 -9.02 -2.78
CA LEU A 292 -20.67 -7.79 -2.02
C LEU A 292 -19.38 -7.16 -2.57
N MET A 293 -19.42 -5.87 -2.90
CA MET A 293 -18.25 -5.06 -3.25
C MET A 293 -18.37 -3.70 -2.57
N ASP A 294 -17.70 -3.53 -1.43
CA ASP A 294 -17.57 -2.26 -0.72
C ASP A 294 -16.12 -2.10 -0.27
N TYR A 295 -15.47 -1.05 -0.77
CA TYR A 295 -14.09 -0.73 -0.44
C TYR A 295 -13.95 0.53 0.42
N GLN A 296 -15.03 1.16 0.88
CA GLN A 296 -14.99 2.51 1.48
C GLN A 296 -14.02 2.64 2.67
N MET A 297 -13.78 1.56 3.41
CA MET A 297 -12.87 1.52 4.56
C MET A 297 -11.43 1.09 4.24
N ALA A 298 -11.12 0.77 2.98
CA ALA A 298 -9.73 0.56 2.56
C ALA A 298 -8.98 1.91 2.48
N TYR A 299 -7.65 1.81 2.34
CA TYR A 299 -6.73 2.96 2.25
C TYR A 299 -7.23 4.06 1.28
N GLU A 300 -7.05 5.33 1.66
CA GLU A 300 -7.57 6.50 0.93
C GLU A 300 -9.07 6.41 0.57
N GLY A 301 -9.88 5.80 1.45
CA GLY A 301 -11.34 5.75 1.33
C GLY A 301 -11.84 4.75 0.29
N GLY A 302 -11.06 3.72 0.00
CA GLY A 302 -11.31 2.75 -1.07
C GLY A 302 -10.40 2.85 -2.28
N ASN A 303 -9.41 3.74 -2.24
CA ASN A 303 -8.34 3.90 -3.22
C ASN A 303 -8.78 3.93 -4.70
N GLY A 304 -10.02 4.34 -4.99
CA GLY A 304 -10.59 4.33 -6.34
C GLY A 304 -10.90 2.95 -6.92
N TYR A 305 -11.01 1.89 -6.10
CA TYR A 305 -11.32 0.54 -6.58
C TYR A 305 -12.73 0.44 -7.20
N LEU A 306 -12.80 -0.14 -8.40
CA LEU A 306 -14.02 -0.52 -9.10
C LEU A 306 -14.01 -2.01 -9.46
N GLY A 307 -15.19 -2.57 -9.73
CA GLY A 307 -15.36 -3.95 -10.20
C GLY A 307 -15.46 -4.00 -11.72
N LEU A 308 -14.76 -4.95 -12.34
CA LEU A 308 -14.91 -5.30 -13.76
C LEU A 308 -15.30 -6.77 -13.87
N MET A 309 -16.52 -7.03 -14.33
CA MET A 309 -17.08 -8.38 -14.50
C MET A 309 -17.14 -8.71 -16.00
N GLU A 310 -16.19 -9.48 -16.50
CA GLU A 310 -16.20 -10.01 -17.87
C GLU A 310 -17.16 -11.20 -17.95
N PHE A 311 -18.27 -11.03 -18.66
CA PHE A 311 -19.17 -12.12 -19.03
C PHE A 311 -18.60 -12.79 -20.29
N ASP A 312 -18.19 -14.06 -20.20
CA ASP A 312 -17.76 -14.88 -21.35
C ASP A 312 -18.86 -15.89 -21.68
N LEU A 313 -19.77 -15.49 -22.57
CA LEU A 313 -20.94 -16.29 -22.95
C LEU A 313 -20.55 -17.55 -23.74
N THR A 314 -19.37 -17.58 -24.37
CA THR A 314 -18.89 -18.76 -25.10
C THR A 314 -18.30 -19.81 -24.17
N ASN A 315 -17.64 -19.38 -23.10
CA ASN A 315 -16.95 -20.27 -22.15
C ASN A 315 -17.70 -20.47 -20.83
N ASN A 316 -18.94 -19.98 -20.71
CA ASN A 316 -19.83 -20.21 -19.58
C ASN A 316 -19.25 -19.74 -18.23
N ALA A 317 -18.70 -18.53 -18.22
CA ALA A 317 -18.04 -17.94 -17.07
C ALA A 317 -18.31 -16.43 -16.92
N ILE A 318 -18.31 -15.93 -15.69
CA ILE A 318 -18.15 -14.51 -15.38
C ILE A 318 -16.85 -14.33 -14.60
N ASN A 319 -15.86 -13.66 -15.18
CA ASN A 319 -14.56 -13.38 -14.56
C ASN A 319 -14.59 -12.00 -13.92
N VAL A 320 -14.43 -11.96 -12.59
CA VAL A 320 -14.46 -10.74 -11.79
C VAL A 320 -13.05 -10.35 -11.39
N GLN A 321 -12.71 -9.08 -11.61
CA GLN A 321 -11.49 -8.47 -11.08
C GLN A 321 -11.80 -7.09 -10.47
N THR A 322 -11.12 -6.79 -9.37
CA THR A 322 -11.16 -5.48 -8.72
C THR A 322 -9.91 -4.70 -9.10
N ALA A 323 -10.09 -3.46 -9.56
CA ALA A 323 -9.01 -2.65 -10.13
C ALA A 323 -9.16 -1.17 -9.75
N SER A 324 -8.06 -0.44 -9.63
CA SER A 324 -8.06 1.01 -9.41
C SER A 324 -7.40 1.76 -10.58
N PRO A 325 -8.18 2.48 -11.42
CA PRO A 325 -7.62 3.47 -12.33
C PRO A 325 -7.04 4.68 -11.60
N TRP A 326 -7.45 4.94 -10.35
CA TRP A 326 -6.95 6.08 -9.60
C TRP A 326 -5.52 5.86 -9.12
N VAL A 327 -5.20 4.67 -8.59
CA VAL A 327 -3.83 4.29 -8.16
C VAL A 327 -2.81 4.54 -9.28
N VAL A 328 -3.12 4.12 -10.50
CA VAL A 328 -2.22 4.27 -11.65
C VAL A 328 -2.17 5.70 -12.21
N SER A 329 -3.05 6.59 -11.73
CA SER A 329 -3.08 8.02 -12.06
C SER A 329 -2.37 8.92 -11.02
N LYS A 330 -2.00 8.37 -9.86
CA LYS A 330 -1.35 9.14 -8.79
C LYS A 330 0.06 9.61 -9.21
N PRO A 331 0.54 10.76 -8.72
CA PRO A 331 1.95 11.14 -8.83
C PRO A 331 2.86 10.06 -8.20
N GLN A 332 3.96 9.72 -8.88
CA GLN A 332 4.87 8.63 -8.49
C GLN A 332 5.40 8.76 -7.06
N ASP A 333 5.70 9.98 -6.65
CA ASP A 333 6.20 10.41 -5.33
C ASP A 333 5.13 10.34 -4.23
N THR A 334 3.87 10.09 -4.58
CA THR A 334 2.76 9.89 -3.62
C THR A 334 2.32 8.44 -3.47
N LEU A 335 2.94 7.50 -4.22
CA LEU A 335 2.63 6.07 -4.15
C LEU A 335 3.21 5.43 -2.89
N THR A 336 2.43 4.53 -2.29
CA THR A 336 2.78 3.77 -1.08
C THR A 336 2.56 2.28 -1.31
N SER A 337 3.07 1.41 -0.44
CA SER A 337 2.85 -0.05 -0.51
C SER A 337 1.37 -0.48 -0.56
N TYR A 338 0.44 0.40 -0.15
CA TYR A 338 -1.01 0.21 -0.19
C TYR A 338 -1.66 0.53 -1.56
N ASP A 339 -0.90 1.16 -2.46
CA ASP A 339 -1.33 1.56 -3.80
C ASP A 339 -1.18 0.41 -4.80
N GLN A 340 -2.11 -0.53 -4.73
CA GLN A 340 -2.19 -1.70 -5.61
C GLN A 340 -3.15 -1.43 -6.78
N PRO A 341 -2.73 -1.52 -8.06
CA PRO A 341 -3.64 -1.36 -9.19
C PRO A 341 -4.72 -2.44 -9.28
N PHE A 342 -4.48 -3.61 -8.68
CA PHE A 342 -5.39 -4.76 -8.66
C PHE A 342 -5.45 -5.39 -7.27
N LEU A 343 -6.64 -5.86 -6.88
CA LEU A 343 -6.83 -6.64 -5.67
C LEU A 343 -7.14 -8.10 -6.02
N GLU A 344 -6.43 -9.03 -5.37
CA GLU A 344 -6.39 -10.45 -5.76
C GLU A 344 -6.87 -11.42 -4.65
N ALA A 345 -7.45 -10.93 -3.55
CA ALA A 345 -8.04 -11.81 -2.53
C ALA A 345 -9.29 -12.55 -3.06
N PRO A 346 -9.74 -13.67 -2.43
CA PRO A 346 -10.81 -14.52 -2.97
C PRO A 346 -12.17 -13.84 -3.20
N GLY A 347 -12.46 -12.73 -2.51
CA GLY A 347 -13.65 -11.89 -2.71
C GLY A 347 -13.46 -10.76 -3.73
N GLN A 348 -12.22 -10.49 -4.16
CA GLN A 348 -11.84 -9.35 -5.01
C GLN A 348 -11.47 -9.78 -6.44
N GLN A 349 -10.97 -11.01 -6.61
CA GLN A 349 -10.75 -11.64 -7.90
C GLN A 349 -11.23 -13.10 -7.89
N PHE A 350 -12.18 -13.43 -8.77
CA PHE A 350 -12.76 -14.78 -8.84
C PHE A 350 -13.50 -15.03 -10.16
N THR A 351 -13.81 -16.31 -10.44
CA THR A 351 -14.72 -16.71 -11.52
C THR A 351 -16.03 -17.24 -10.95
N ILE A 352 -17.14 -16.94 -11.63
CA ILE A 352 -18.44 -17.59 -11.45
C ILE A 352 -18.65 -18.51 -12.65
N ASP A 353 -18.73 -19.82 -12.41
CA ASP A 353 -19.11 -20.79 -13.46
C ASP A 353 -20.63 -20.71 -13.70
N ILE A 354 -21.07 -20.48 -14.93
CA ILE A 354 -22.47 -20.34 -15.31
C ILE A 354 -22.70 -20.79 -16.75
N ASP A 355 -23.39 -21.92 -16.93
CA ASP A 355 -23.91 -22.30 -18.25
C ASP A 355 -25.11 -21.42 -18.58
N PHE A 356 -24.90 -20.39 -19.41
CA PHE A 356 -25.92 -19.37 -19.65
C PHE A 356 -27.13 -19.92 -20.43
N GLU A 357 -26.89 -20.77 -21.44
CA GLU A 357 -27.97 -21.44 -22.17
C GLU A 357 -28.78 -22.34 -21.23
N GLU A 358 -28.15 -23.18 -20.39
CA GLU A 358 -28.88 -24.01 -19.42
C GLU A 358 -29.59 -23.16 -18.34
N ARG A 359 -28.95 -22.10 -17.84
CA ARG A 359 -29.49 -21.25 -16.76
C ARG A 359 -30.72 -20.46 -17.19
N PHE A 360 -30.82 -20.04 -18.45
CA PHE A 360 -31.90 -19.17 -18.94
C PHE A 360 -32.99 -19.92 -19.73
N ALA A 361 -32.74 -21.14 -20.21
CA ALA A 361 -33.66 -21.94 -21.05
C ALA A 361 -35.11 -22.11 -20.55
N ALA A 362 -35.38 -21.88 -19.26
CA ALA A 362 -36.72 -21.94 -18.69
C ALA A 362 -37.62 -20.74 -19.07
N PHE A 363 -37.02 -19.57 -19.32
CA PHE A 363 -37.73 -18.32 -19.65
C PHE A 363 -37.23 -17.67 -20.94
N ASP A 364 -35.93 -17.80 -21.26
CA ASP A 364 -35.34 -17.49 -22.55
C ASP A 364 -34.76 -18.76 -23.21
N PRO A 365 -35.56 -19.48 -24.02
CA PRO A 365 -35.12 -20.68 -24.71
C PRO A 365 -34.34 -20.39 -26.02
N ASP A 366 -34.21 -19.13 -26.42
CA ASP A 366 -33.49 -18.69 -27.62
C ASP A 366 -32.15 -17.99 -27.28
N PHE A 367 -31.83 -17.81 -25.99
CA PHE A 367 -30.51 -17.34 -25.50
C PHE A 367 -29.38 -18.18 -26.09
N THR A 368 -28.33 -17.51 -26.57
CA THR A 368 -27.11 -18.16 -27.07
C THR A 368 -25.94 -17.17 -27.09
N ALA A 369 -24.70 -17.68 -27.08
CA ALA A 369 -23.52 -16.84 -27.22
C ALA A 369 -23.49 -16.09 -28.57
N GLY A 370 -23.01 -14.84 -28.55
CA GLY A 370 -22.80 -14.03 -29.74
C GLY A 370 -21.67 -14.54 -30.64
N GLU A 371 -21.39 -13.80 -31.71
CA GLU A 371 -20.25 -14.10 -32.59
C GLU A 371 -18.93 -13.88 -31.83
N PRO A 372 -18.02 -14.88 -31.79
CA PRO A 372 -16.82 -14.83 -30.97
C PRO A 372 -15.78 -13.86 -31.56
N THR A 373 -15.88 -12.60 -31.16
CA THR A 373 -15.11 -11.48 -31.74
C THR A 373 -14.16 -10.81 -30.75
N GLN A 374 -14.35 -11.04 -29.45
CA GLN A 374 -13.69 -10.29 -28.39
C GLN A 374 -12.53 -11.07 -27.73
N PRO A 375 -11.37 -10.43 -27.47
CA PRO A 375 -10.29 -11.02 -26.69
C PRO A 375 -10.69 -11.12 -25.20
N LYS A 376 -9.79 -11.58 -24.33
CA LYS A 376 -10.02 -11.49 -22.88
C LYS A 376 -9.97 -10.03 -22.43
N LEU A 377 -11.10 -9.52 -21.96
CA LEU A 377 -11.33 -8.14 -21.56
C LEU A 377 -10.72 -7.88 -20.18
N THR A 378 -10.74 -8.87 -19.29
CA THR A 378 -9.98 -8.91 -18.03
C THR A 378 -8.48 -8.64 -18.25
N GLN A 379 -7.87 -9.36 -19.19
CA GLN A 379 -6.47 -9.14 -19.58
C GLN A 379 -6.29 -7.78 -20.25
N ALA A 380 -7.18 -7.37 -21.16
CA ALA A 380 -7.10 -6.05 -21.79
C ALA A 380 -7.15 -4.91 -20.76
N ALA A 381 -7.98 -5.02 -19.72
CA ALA A 381 -8.03 -4.05 -18.63
C ALA A 381 -6.76 -4.04 -17.78
N ARG A 382 -6.13 -5.20 -17.54
CA ARG A 382 -4.79 -5.28 -16.91
C ARG A 382 -3.71 -4.65 -17.80
N ASP A 383 -3.73 -4.92 -19.10
CA ASP A 383 -2.78 -4.35 -20.05
C ASP A 383 -2.91 -2.82 -20.17
N ILE A 384 -4.15 -2.29 -20.13
CA ILE A 384 -4.41 -0.83 -20.15
C ILE A 384 -3.98 -0.17 -18.84
N LEU A 385 -4.36 -0.73 -17.69
CA LEU A 385 -4.08 -0.11 -16.38
C LEU A 385 -2.60 -0.16 -16.00
N LEU A 386 -1.86 -1.19 -16.43
CA LEU A 386 -0.44 -1.33 -16.13
C LEU A 386 0.50 -0.73 -17.19
N ASP A 387 -0.02 -0.13 -18.26
CA ASP A 387 0.81 0.49 -19.30
C ASP A 387 1.53 1.74 -18.74
N GLY A 388 2.84 1.62 -18.54
CA GLY A 388 3.67 2.70 -17.99
C GLY A 388 3.56 2.90 -16.48
N PHE A 389 2.81 2.06 -15.74
CA PHE A 389 2.79 2.12 -14.28
C PHE A 389 4.06 1.53 -13.67
N GLU A 390 4.80 2.32 -12.91
CA GLU A 390 5.90 1.88 -12.06
C GLU A 390 5.41 1.91 -10.61
N GLY A 391 5.43 0.76 -9.92
CA GLY A 391 5.02 0.70 -8.51
C GLY A 391 5.94 1.50 -7.59
N PRO A 392 5.53 1.75 -6.34
CA PRO A 392 6.42 2.34 -5.33
C PRO A 392 7.64 1.44 -5.09
N ASP A 393 8.76 2.05 -4.70
CA ASP A 393 9.89 1.28 -4.18
C ASP A 393 9.46 0.48 -2.93
N PRO A 394 9.96 -0.75 -2.73
CA PRO A 394 9.63 -1.54 -1.56
C PRO A 394 10.18 -0.86 -0.30
N ILE A 395 9.29 -0.43 0.60
CA ILE A 395 9.64 0.04 1.94
C ILE A 395 10.47 -1.05 2.63
N SER A 396 11.60 -0.68 3.24
CA SER A 396 12.49 -1.64 3.89
C SER A 396 11.77 -2.40 4.99
N THR A 397 11.58 -3.71 4.79
CA THR A 397 11.05 -4.62 5.82
C THR A 397 12.16 -5.23 6.67
N GLU A 398 13.32 -4.57 6.77
CA GLU A 398 14.47 -5.07 7.54
C GLU A 398 14.36 -4.64 9.02
N ILE A 399 14.37 -5.66 9.90
CA ILE A 399 14.36 -5.50 11.36
C ILE A 399 15.72 -4.94 11.82
N PRO A 400 15.76 -4.00 12.78
CA PRO A 400 17.01 -3.47 13.32
C PRO A 400 17.91 -4.57 13.87
N GLY A 401 19.20 -4.51 13.53
CA GLY A 401 20.19 -5.48 13.97
C GLY A 401 20.64 -5.29 15.42
N ASN A 402 20.59 -4.06 15.94
CA ASN A 402 20.76 -3.70 17.37
C ASN A 402 20.19 -2.29 17.66
N GLU A 403 20.44 -1.76 18.86
CA GLU A 403 19.95 -0.46 19.35
C GLU A 403 20.48 0.78 18.60
N LEU A 404 21.57 0.64 17.86
CA LEU A 404 22.13 1.72 17.02
C LEU A 404 21.57 1.69 15.59
N ASP A 405 20.71 0.73 15.26
CA ASP A 405 20.28 0.47 13.88
C ASP A 405 19.00 1.23 13.49
N TYR A 406 19.09 2.54 13.50
CA TYR A 406 18.06 3.48 13.06
C TYR A 406 18.70 4.61 12.25
N VAL A 407 17.91 5.37 11.49
CA VAL A 407 18.41 6.58 10.82
C VAL A 407 18.44 7.73 11.83
N GLU A 408 19.62 8.30 12.09
CA GLU A 408 19.74 9.58 12.79
C GLU A 408 19.20 10.71 11.89
N ALA A 409 18.38 11.59 12.46
CA ALA A 409 17.85 12.76 11.77
C ALA A 409 18.45 14.03 12.40
N ASP A 410 19.01 14.91 11.56
CA ASP A 410 19.37 16.27 11.97
C ASP A 410 18.12 16.97 12.55
N GLY A 411 18.31 17.96 13.42
CA GLY A 411 17.16 18.69 14.00
C GLY A 411 16.28 17.86 14.96
N THR A 412 16.69 16.64 15.34
CA THR A 412 16.03 15.88 16.41
C THR A 412 16.03 16.72 17.71
N VAL A 413 14.85 17.11 18.17
CA VAL A 413 14.62 17.88 19.40
C VAL A 413 14.65 16.97 20.63
N ALA A 414 13.98 15.81 20.55
CA ALA A 414 13.92 14.82 21.62
C ALA A 414 13.78 13.41 21.04
N HIS A 415 14.42 12.42 21.67
CA HIS A 415 14.36 11.01 21.30
C HIS A 415 14.31 10.16 22.58
N TRP A 416 13.11 9.81 23.01
CA TRP A 416 12.88 9.04 24.23
C TRP A 416 13.05 7.53 23.98
N ARG A 417 13.88 6.92 24.83
CA ARG A 417 14.31 5.52 24.70
C ARG A 417 14.27 4.81 26.04
N MET A 418 13.71 3.60 26.07
CA MET A 418 13.49 2.78 27.26
C MET A 418 14.48 1.60 27.35
N GLY A 419 15.25 1.33 26.29
CA GLY A 419 16.14 0.17 26.16
C GLY A 419 17.17 0.04 27.27
N SER A 420 17.63 1.16 27.85
CA SER A 420 18.58 1.18 28.96
C SER A 420 17.98 0.86 30.34
N LEU A 421 16.66 0.77 30.47
CA LEU A 421 15.97 0.50 31.73
C LEU A 421 15.85 -1.00 32.03
N ASP A 422 15.71 -1.35 33.31
CA ASP A 422 15.39 -2.72 33.72
C ASP A 422 13.91 -3.03 33.43
N GLU A 423 13.63 -4.28 33.02
CA GLU A 423 12.26 -4.77 32.79
C GLU A 423 11.46 -4.85 34.10
N GLY A 424 10.17 -4.48 34.05
CA GLY A 424 9.26 -4.51 35.19
C GLY A 424 8.74 -3.13 35.58
N VAL A 425 8.35 -2.95 36.84
CA VAL A 425 7.65 -1.73 37.30
C VAL A 425 8.58 -0.52 37.33
N LEU A 426 8.22 0.53 36.58
CA LEU A 426 8.87 1.85 36.65
C LEU A 426 8.39 2.57 37.93
N PRO A 427 9.24 2.82 38.95
CA PRO A 427 8.79 3.42 40.20
C PRO A 427 8.34 4.88 40.03
N GLU A 428 7.62 5.42 41.03
CA GLU A 428 7.38 6.87 41.14
C GLU A 428 8.73 7.62 41.16
N GLY A 429 8.86 8.66 40.33
CA GLY A 429 10.14 9.35 40.09
C GLY A 429 11.15 8.56 39.24
N GLY A 430 10.76 7.44 38.63
CA GLY A 430 11.55 6.75 37.61
C GLY A 430 11.65 7.58 36.34
N VAL A 431 12.79 7.51 35.65
CA VAL A 431 13.11 8.36 34.49
C VAL A 431 13.23 7.51 33.23
N VAL A 432 12.64 7.98 32.13
CA VAL A 432 12.87 7.52 30.76
C VAL A 432 13.75 8.58 30.07
N PRO A 433 14.98 8.22 29.66
CA PRO A 433 15.93 9.19 29.12
C PRO A 433 15.54 9.70 27.72
N ASP A 434 15.85 10.96 27.47
CA ASP A 434 16.03 11.51 26.11
C ASP A 434 17.49 11.36 25.70
N VAL A 435 17.76 10.61 24.62
CA VAL A 435 19.12 10.39 24.11
C VAL A 435 19.65 11.52 23.21
N ALA A 436 18.81 12.50 22.87
CA ALA A 436 19.17 13.63 22.02
C ALA A 436 19.61 14.88 22.83
N ASN A 437 18.69 15.56 23.52
CA ASN A 437 18.96 16.90 24.09
C ASN A 437 18.59 17.09 25.57
N GLY A 438 18.35 16.01 26.31
CA GLY A 438 18.14 16.03 27.77
C GLY A 438 16.72 16.37 28.21
N ASN A 439 15.72 16.15 27.36
CA ASN A 439 14.30 16.29 27.65
C ASN A 439 13.73 15.08 28.43
N ASP A 440 14.43 14.59 29.45
CA ASP A 440 14.09 13.37 30.19
C ASP A 440 12.64 13.38 30.73
N LEU A 441 11.93 12.26 30.55
CA LEU A 441 10.57 12.04 31.08
C LEU A 441 10.63 11.41 32.48
N THR A 442 9.96 12.01 33.47
CA THR A 442 9.91 11.51 34.85
C THR A 442 8.51 11.06 35.23
N ARG A 443 8.35 9.86 35.83
CA ARG A 443 7.05 9.35 36.31
C ARG A 443 6.56 10.17 37.50
N VAL A 444 5.41 10.83 37.34
CA VAL A 444 4.76 11.61 38.40
C VAL A 444 4.28 10.72 39.54
N SER A 445 4.35 11.22 40.77
CA SER A 445 3.89 10.48 41.95
C SER A 445 2.37 10.32 41.94
N ILE A 446 1.87 9.26 42.57
CA ILE A 446 0.42 9.00 42.72
C ILE A 446 -0.23 10.11 43.58
N ALA A 447 0.53 10.76 44.45
CA ALA A 447 0.05 11.87 45.26
C ALA A 447 -0.14 13.17 44.47
N ASP A 448 0.70 13.38 43.44
CA ASP A 448 0.76 14.63 42.67
C ASP A 448 -0.01 14.53 41.33
N SER A 449 -0.18 13.32 40.77
CA SER A 449 -0.85 13.07 39.49
C SER A 449 -2.36 13.38 39.44
N GLY A 450 -2.99 13.64 40.59
CA GLY A 450 -4.45 13.75 40.74
C GLY A 450 -5.21 12.41 40.71
N SER A 451 -4.55 11.31 40.35
CA SER A 451 -5.13 9.98 40.17
C SER A 451 -5.07 9.16 41.48
N SER A 452 -5.98 9.46 42.41
CA SER A 452 -6.00 8.81 43.75
C SER A 452 -6.28 7.29 43.75
N THR A 453 -6.61 6.72 42.59
CA THR A 453 -6.89 5.29 42.36
C THR A 453 -5.79 4.58 41.57
N ALA A 454 -4.73 5.29 41.15
CA ALA A 454 -3.54 4.69 40.54
C ALA A 454 -2.75 3.82 41.53
N GLU A 455 -2.04 2.84 40.97
CA GLU A 455 -1.12 1.97 41.69
C GLU A 455 0.26 2.03 41.05
N VAL A 456 1.31 1.76 41.85
CA VAL A 456 2.69 1.78 41.32
C VAL A 456 2.87 0.74 40.20
N GLY A 457 2.09 -0.35 40.21
CA GLY A 457 2.09 -1.35 39.13
C GLY A 457 1.48 -0.90 37.79
N ASP A 458 0.90 0.30 37.69
CA ASP A 458 0.24 0.77 36.45
C ASP A 458 1.20 1.22 35.35
N VAL A 459 2.50 1.36 35.64
CA VAL A 459 3.52 1.69 34.62
C VAL A 459 4.67 0.68 34.69
N THR A 460 4.93 0.01 33.58
CA THR A 460 5.97 -1.02 33.45
C THR A 460 6.82 -0.83 32.20
N ILE A 461 8.10 -1.15 32.27
CA ILE A 461 8.96 -1.34 31.10
C ILE A 461 8.88 -2.81 30.66
N VAL A 462 8.61 -3.03 29.37
CA VAL A 462 8.59 -4.35 28.72
C VAL A 462 9.67 -4.46 27.65
N LYS A 463 10.12 -5.68 27.34
CA LYS A 463 11.13 -5.97 26.30
C LYS A 463 10.81 -7.21 25.46
N ASP A 464 9.71 -7.90 25.74
CA ASP A 464 9.26 -9.12 25.07
C ASP A 464 7.99 -8.92 24.21
N ASP A 465 7.27 -7.82 24.41
CA ASP A 465 6.15 -7.33 23.61
C ASP A 465 6.43 -5.88 23.19
N VAL A 466 7.13 -5.72 22.06
CA VAL A 466 7.56 -4.44 21.48
C VAL A 466 7.39 -4.48 19.95
N HIS A 467 7.29 -3.32 19.30
CA HIS A 467 7.19 -3.25 17.84
C HIS A 467 8.51 -3.70 17.18
N ASP A 468 8.49 -4.69 16.29
CA ASP A 468 9.69 -5.32 15.70
C ASP A 468 10.65 -4.33 15.01
N PHE A 469 10.13 -3.25 14.41
CA PHE A 469 10.93 -2.20 13.76
C PHE A 469 11.48 -1.10 14.70
N SER A 470 11.20 -1.16 16.00
CA SER A 470 11.79 -0.28 17.01
C SER A 470 13.22 -0.73 17.30
N SER A 471 14.21 0.16 17.16
CA SER A 471 15.61 -0.19 17.45
C SER A 471 15.85 -0.34 18.94
N ASP A 472 15.07 0.36 19.77
CA ASP A 472 15.19 0.38 21.23
C ASP A 472 14.92 -0.95 21.93
N GLY A 473 14.13 -1.84 21.32
CA GLY A 473 13.82 -3.16 21.90
C GLY A 473 13.10 -3.10 23.26
N ALA A 474 12.51 -1.96 23.61
CA ALA A 474 11.77 -1.74 24.85
C ALA A 474 10.57 -0.81 24.63
N ALA A 475 9.63 -0.82 25.58
CA ALA A 475 8.52 0.11 25.65
C ALA A 475 8.07 0.36 27.09
N MET A 476 7.42 1.50 27.34
CA MET A 476 6.65 1.74 28.56
C MET A 476 5.17 1.38 28.33
N CYS A 477 4.56 0.65 29.25
CA CYS A 477 3.15 0.27 29.19
C CYS A 477 2.37 0.87 30.36
N PHE A 478 1.19 1.39 30.07
CA PHE A 478 0.21 1.94 30.98
C PHE A 478 -0.98 0.97 31.08
N ALA A 479 -1.29 0.51 32.29
CA ALA A 479 -2.31 -0.49 32.53
C ALA A 479 -3.41 0.00 33.48
N ASN A 480 -4.60 -0.61 33.36
CA ASN A 480 -5.76 -0.38 34.23
C ASN A 480 -6.30 1.05 34.21
N ALA A 481 -6.04 1.83 33.16
CA ALA A 481 -6.63 3.16 33.05
C ALA A 481 -8.15 3.05 32.86
N ASP A 482 -8.90 3.85 33.62
CA ASP A 482 -10.37 3.80 33.65
C ASP A 482 -10.91 5.17 34.04
N GLN A 483 -11.67 5.79 33.13
CA GLN A 483 -12.28 7.11 33.31
C GLN A 483 -13.31 7.17 34.44
N ALA A 484 -14.11 6.12 34.64
CA ALA A 484 -15.15 6.09 35.67
C ALA A 484 -14.55 5.92 37.08
N ALA A 485 -13.42 5.22 37.19
CA ALA A 485 -12.61 5.10 38.40
C ALA A 485 -11.65 6.28 38.62
N GLY A 486 -11.46 7.14 37.62
CA GLY A 486 -10.47 8.22 37.63
C GLY A 486 -9.03 7.70 37.74
N ARG A 487 -8.75 6.49 37.21
CA ARG A 487 -7.44 5.82 37.28
C ARG A 487 -6.64 6.10 36.02
N PHE A 488 -5.47 6.69 36.19
CA PHE A 488 -4.46 6.95 35.16
C PHE A 488 -3.08 7.12 35.80
N SER A 489 -2.01 6.99 35.02
CA SER A 489 -0.62 7.32 35.40
C SER A 489 0.05 8.00 34.22
N TYR A 490 1.02 8.88 34.46
CA TYR A 490 1.75 9.55 33.39
C TYR A 490 3.20 9.85 33.78
N LEU A 491 4.02 10.13 32.76
CA LEU A 491 5.34 10.74 32.88
C LEU A 491 5.27 12.16 32.32
N GLU A 492 6.11 13.07 32.81
CA GLU A 492 6.23 14.44 32.28
C GLU A 492 7.70 14.88 32.13
N THR A 493 7.98 15.81 31.22
CA THR A 493 9.29 16.46 31.13
C THR A 493 9.54 17.38 32.32
N ALA A 494 10.80 17.69 32.62
CA ALA A 494 11.13 18.76 33.57
C ALA A 494 10.61 20.13 33.07
N ASP A 495 10.25 21.03 34.00
CA ASP A 495 9.77 22.39 33.70
C ASP A 495 10.70 23.14 32.70
N ASP A 496 12.02 22.96 32.82
CA ASP A 496 13.06 23.63 32.02
C ASP A 496 13.62 22.78 30.86
N ALA A 497 12.92 21.71 30.45
CA ALA A 497 13.28 20.92 29.28
C ALA A 497 13.11 21.72 27.97
N PRO A 498 14.15 21.83 27.10
CA PRO A 498 14.09 22.66 25.88
C PRO A 498 12.89 22.40 24.97
N ALA A 499 12.47 21.15 24.80
CA ALA A 499 11.33 20.76 23.97
C ALA A 499 9.99 21.35 24.43
N ASN A 500 9.89 21.85 25.67
CA ASN A 500 8.69 22.51 26.18
C ASN A 500 8.41 23.84 25.45
N ASP A 501 9.45 24.54 24.99
CA ASP A 501 9.36 25.88 24.40
C ASP A 501 9.31 25.90 22.85
N GLU A 502 9.54 24.77 22.18
CA GLU A 502 9.67 24.71 20.71
C GLU A 502 8.36 24.98 19.95
N THR A 503 8.27 26.03 19.14
CA THR A 503 7.03 26.37 18.40
C THR A 503 6.90 25.69 17.04
N PHE A 504 7.97 25.07 16.53
CA PHE A 504 7.98 24.37 15.24
C PHE A 504 7.51 25.25 14.06
N ASP A 505 7.93 26.52 14.03
CA ASP A 505 7.51 27.50 13.02
C ASP A 505 7.87 27.10 11.56
N ASP A 506 8.88 26.25 11.38
CA ASP A 506 9.34 25.72 10.10
C ASP A 506 8.85 24.26 9.83
N GLY A 507 7.87 23.77 10.61
CA GLY A 507 7.32 22.41 10.53
C GLY A 507 7.88 21.47 11.60
N TYR A 508 7.44 20.20 11.60
CA TYR A 508 7.96 19.16 12.50
C TYR A 508 7.58 17.73 12.07
N THR A 509 8.30 16.75 12.60
CA THR A 509 7.86 15.35 12.65
C THR A 509 7.80 14.88 14.11
N LEU A 510 6.66 14.33 14.54
CA LEU A 510 6.54 13.52 15.76
C LEU A 510 6.29 12.08 15.35
N GLU A 511 7.14 11.15 15.76
CA GLU A 511 6.94 9.72 15.50
C GLU A 511 7.05 8.86 16.77
N THR A 512 6.27 7.79 16.84
CA THR A 512 6.20 6.88 18.00
C THR A 512 5.82 5.48 17.55
N PHE A 513 6.37 4.46 18.22
CA PHE A 513 5.73 3.14 18.24
C PHE A 513 4.69 3.10 19.37
N ILE A 514 3.49 2.59 19.09
CA ILE A 514 2.36 2.65 20.02
C ILE A 514 1.45 1.41 19.90
N LYS A 515 0.86 0.97 21.01
CA LYS A 515 -0.05 -0.18 21.09
C LYS A 515 -1.23 0.11 22.00
N LEU A 516 -2.43 -0.33 21.61
CA LEU A 516 -3.61 -0.39 22.47
C LEU A 516 -3.66 -1.75 23.19
N ASP A 517 -3.91 -1.75 24.50
CA ASP A 517 -4.04 -3.00 25.26
C ASP A 517 -5.32 -3.78 24.89
N ALA A 518 -5.26 -5.11 24.96
CA ALA A 518 -6.37 -6.01 24.66
C ALA A 518 -7.63 -5.77 25.52
N SER A 519 -7.49 -5.14 26.70
CA SER A 519 -8.59 -4.77 27.60
C SER A 519 -9.24 -3.42 27.31
N TRP A 520 -8.74 -2.66 26.32
CA TRP A 520 -9.30 -1.35 25.97
C TRP A 520 -10.81 -1.42 25.68
N THR A 521 -11.57 -0.47 26.22
CA THR A 521 -12.98 -0.28 25.87
C THR A 521 -13.33 1.19 25.67
N ALA A 522 -14.33 1.48 24.83
CA ALA A 522 -14.81 2.84 24.58
C ALA A 522 -15.33 3.52 25.86
N GLU A 523 -15.90 2.76 26.81
CA GLU A 523 -16.42 3.27 28.09
C GLU A 523 -15.31 3.63 29.08
N ALA A 524 -14.23 2.84 29.16
CA ALA A 524 -13.13 3.10 30.09
C ALA A 524 -12.05 4.03 29.51
N ASN A 525 -11.80 3.97 28.20
CA ASN A 525 -10.57 4.48 27.56
C ASN A 525 -10.79 5.37 26.33
N GLY A 526 -12.02 5.51 25.81
CA GLY A 526 -12.28 6.39 24.66
C GLY A 526 -11.92 7.84 24.98
N TRP A 527 -11.26 8.55 24.05
CA TRP A 527 -10.72 9.91 24.20
C TRP A 527 -9.45 10.07 25.05
N SER A 528 -8.84 8.97 25.50
CA SER A 528 -7.51 9.00 26.13
C SER A 528 -6.40 9.45 25.18
N LYS A 529 -5.34 10.06 25.74
CA LYS A 529 -4.14 10.48 24.99
C LYS A 529 -2.91 9.69 25.43
N ALA A 530 -2.02 9.46 24.47
CA ALA A 530 -0.75 8.78 24.69
C ALA A 530 0.39 9.79 24.85
N ILE A 531 0.45 10.80 23.98
CA ILE A 531 1.47 11.86 23.99
C ILE A 531 0.73 13.20 23.92
N VAL A 532 1.01 14.09 24.87
CA VAL A 532 0.36 15.39 25.01
C VAL A 532 1.41 16.46 25.25
N ARG A 533 1.25 17.61 24.62
CA ARG A 533 1.93 18.84 25.02
C ARG A 533 0.95 19.65 25.84
N SER A 534 1.13 19.61 27.17
CA SER A 534 0.12 20.08 28.11
C SER A 534 -0.20 21.56 27.96
N GLY A 535 -1.38 21.98 28.43
CA GLY A 535 -1.79 23.39 28.41
C GLY A 535 -3.29 23.57 28.36
N ASN A 536 -3.71 24.77 27.94
CA ASN A 536 -5.10 25.17 27.86
C ASN A 536 -5.31 26.09 26.64
N ARG A 537 -5.89 25.52 25.58
CA ARG A 537 -6.22 26.22 24.32
C ARG A 537 -7.04 27.49 24.52
N SER A 538 -7.90 27.57 25.55
CA SER A 538 -8.79 28.72 25.76
C SER A 538 -8.05 29.99 26.17
N GLU A 539 -6.83 29.86 26.70
CA GLU A 539 -5.96 30.97 27.10
C GLU A 539 -5.01 31.42 25.99
N LEU A 540 -4.96 30.70 24.85
CA LEU A 540 -4.14 31.07 23.70
C LEU A 540 -4.69 32.35 23.04
N PRO A 541 -3.85 33.38 22.78
CA PRO A 541 -4.32 34.65 22.24
C PRO A 541 -5.01 34.47 20.88
N GLY A 542 -6.32 34.75 20.81
CA GLY A 542 -7.08 34.72 19.55
C GLY A 542 -7.71 33.38 19.18
N MET A 543 -7.56 32.33 20.00
CA MET A 543 -8.22 31.04 19.80
C MET A 543 -9.76 31.21 19.67
N PRO A 544 -10.40 30.74 18.58
CA PRO A 544 -11.86 30.73 18.48
C PRO A 544 -12.47 29.73 19.46
N TRP A 545 -13.72 29.99 19.89
CA TRP A 545 -14.46 29.05 20.71
C TRP A 545 -14.79 27.78 19.92
N SER A 546 -14.40 26.61 20.45
CA SER A 546 -14.80 25.30 19.97
C SER A 546 -15.74 24.61 20.97
N GLN A 547 -16.54 23.65 20.52
CA GLN A 547 -17.57 23.04 21.36
C GLN A 547 -17.04 21.93 22.29
N TRP A 548 -15.99 21.23 21.86
CA TRP A 548 -15.56 19.97 22.47
C TRP A 548 -14.24 20.11 23.23
N ASP A 549 -13.21 20.66 22.58
CA ASP A 549 -11.83 20.65 23.06
C ASP A 549 -11.29 22.05 23.43
N TYR A 550 -12.17 23.00 23.78
CA TYR A 550 -11.78 24.40 23.99
C TYR A 550 -10.78 24.62 25.13
N THR A 551 -10.81 23.76 26.16
CA THR A 551 -9.91 23.78 27.31
C THR A 551 -8.89 22.64 27.30
N ALA A 552 -8.73 21.95 26.16
CA ALA A 552 -7.76 20.88 25.98
C ALA A 552 -6.34 21.42 25.78
N SER A 553 -5.36 20.51 25.80
CA SER A 553 -3.95 20.78 25.54
C SER A 553 -3.67 21.17 24.08
N PRO A 554 -2.80 22.16 23.79
CA PRO A 554 -2.57 22.65 22.43
C PRO A 554 -2.29 21.56 21.39
N ALA A 555 -1.43 20.57 21.71
CA ALA A 555 -1.16 19.42 20.85
C ALA A 555 -1.31 18.08 21.60
N ALA A 556 -1.90 17.06 20.97
CA ALA A 556 -2.03 15.72 21.54
C ALA A 556 -2.24 14.62 20.48
N LEU A 557 -1.58 13.48 20.67
CA LEU A 557 -1.86 12.19 20.01
C LEU A 557 -2.62 11.28 20.99
N GLY A 558 -3.75 10.72 20.55
CA GLY A 558 -4.57 9.82 21.35
C GLY A 558 -5.53 8.97 20.54
N ILE A 559 -6.56 8.42 21.19
CA ILE A 559 -7.49 7.46 20.60
C ILE A 559 -8.96 7.88 20.81
N SER A 560 -9.78 7.78 19.77
CA SER A 560 -11.23 8.05 19.81
C SER A 560 -12.00 6.92 20.50
N ASN A 561 -13.29 7.15 20.78
CA ASN A 561 -14.19 6.09 21.25
C ASN A 561 -14.54 5.04 20.17
N LEU A 562 -14.10 5.24 18.91
CA LEU A 562 -14.21 4.29 17.80
C LEU A 562 -12.85 3.64 17.47
N ARG A 563 -11.87 3.74 18.38
CA ARG A 563 -10.49 3.26 18.20
C ARG A 563 -9.76 3.89 17.00
N GLU A 564 -10.08 5.13 16.64
CA GLU A 564 -9.31 5.88 15.64
C GLU A 564 -8.20 6.66 16.36
N PHE A 565 -6.96 6.63 15.89
CA PHE A 565 -5.98 7.62 16.34
C PHE A 565 -6.48 9.01 15.99
N GLN A 566 -6.38 9.92 16.94
CA GLN A 566 -6.63 11.35 16.77
C GLN A 566 -5.35 12.08 17.11
N TYR A 567 -4.78 12.77 16.12
CA TYR A 567 -3.85 13.85 16.39
C TYR A 567 -4.63 15.17 16.36
N THR A 568 -4.43 16.00 17.36
CA THR A 568 -5.05 17.33 17.43
C THR A 568 -3.98 18.35 17.79
N GLU A 569 -4.04 19.50 17.13
CA GLU A 569 -3.09 20.60 17.27
C GLU A 569 -3.83 21.94 17.23
N VAL A 570 -3.19 22.99 17.72
CA VAL A 570 -3.54 24.38 17.40
C VAL A 570 -2.28 25.03 16.81
N PRO A 571 -2.30 25.48 15.55
CA PRO A 571 -1.12 26.04 14.88
C PRO A 571 -0.66 27.35 15.54
N THR A 572 0.55 27.79 15.23
CA THR A 572 1.11 29.05 15.77
C THR A 572 0.23 30.27 15.43
N GLU A 573 -0.43 30.25 14.27
CA GLU A 573 -1.57 31.14 13.96
C GLU A 573 -2.88 30.64 14.61
N THR A 574 -2.95 30.77 15.93
CA THR A 574 -4.09 30.39 16.81
C THR A 574 -5.48 30.79 16.33
N THR A 575 -5.60 31.89 15.56
CA THR A 575 -6.87 32.36 14.98
C THR A 575 -7.49 31.40 13.97
N LYS A 576 -6.72 30.42 13.47
CA LYS A 576 -7.21 29.33 12.62
C LYS A 576 -8.07 28.31 13.37
N GLY A 577 -8.00 28.28 14.70
CA GLY A 577 -8.64 27.27 15.54
C GLY A 577 -7.91 25.94 15.54
N ASP A 578 -8.49 24.94 16.21
CA ASP A 578 -7.93 23.60 16.24
C ASP A 578 -7.95 22.92 14.86
N ARG A 579 -7.02 22.00 14.72
CA ARG A 579 -6.77 21.18 13.55
C ARG A 579 -6.63 19.74 14.02
N THR A 580 -7.08 18.79 13.19
CA THR A 580 -7.10 17.38 13.57
C THR A 580 -6.81 16.47 12.38
N ALA A 581 -5.97 15.46 12.62
CA ALA A 581 -5.76 14.33 11.72
C ALA A 581 -6.26 13.04 12.41
N TRP A 582 -6.80 12.10 11.64
CA TRP A 582 -7.46 10.92 12.18
C TRP A 582 -7.28 9.66 11.31
N SER A 583 -6.88 8.54 11.93
CA SER A 583 -6.78 7.23 11.27
C SER A 583 -8.14 6.57 11.00
N GLY A 584 -8.14 5.39 10.36
CA GLY A 584 -9.25 4.43 10.49
C GLY A 584 -9.25 3.75 11.87
N GLU A 585 -10.09 2.72 12.04
CA GLU A 585 -10.11 1.91 13.25
C GLU A 585 -8.78 1.15 13.46
N ILE A 586 -8.25 1.19 14.68
CA ILE A 586 -7.01 0.55 15.12
C ILE A 586 -7.34 -0.70 15.94
N MET A 587 -6.63 -1.79 15.66
CA MET A 587 -6.80 -3.06 16.35
C MET A 587 -6.14 -3.04 17.74
N VAL A 588 -6.85 -3.58 18.73
CA VAL A 588 -6.27 -3.83 20.06
C VAL A 588 -5.28 -4.99 20.00
N ASP A 589 -4.36 -5.04 20.96
CA ASP A 589 -3.27 -6.02 21.02
C ASP A 589 -2.33 -6.01 19.79
N SER A 590 -2.34 -4.90 19.03
CA SER A 590 -1.51 -4.69 17.85
C SER A 590 -0.63 -3.46 18.05
N TRP A 591 0.64 -3.58 17.67
CA TRP A 591 1.59 -2.47 17.59
C TRP A 591 1.44 -1.74 16.27
N ALA A 592 1.63 -0.42 16.27
CA ALA A 592 1.75 0.42 15.08
C ALA A 592 2.90 1.42 15.23
N HIS A 593 3.52 1.81 14.12
CA HIS A 593 4.31 3.04 14.00
C HIS A 593 3.37 4.17 13.60
N VAL A 594 3.40 5.30 14.31
CA VAL A 594 2.65 6.50 13.97
C VAL A 594 3.63 7.64 13.77
N ALA A 595 3.61 8.25 12.59
CA ALA A 595 4.35 9.47 12.29
C ALA A 595 3.38 10.61 11.97
N ILE A 596 3.62 11.79 12.53
CA ILE A 596 2.85 13.01 12.35
C ILE A 596 3.78 14.05 11.74
N VAL A 597 3.60 14.36 10.46
CA VAL A 597 4.45 15.28 9.70
C VAL A 597 3.68 16.56 9.43
N ASN A 598 4.12 17.67 10.03
CA ASN A 598 3.61 19.01 9.75
C ASN A 598 4.53 19.71 8.76
N ASP A 599 4.08 19.82 7.51
CA ASP A 599 4.85 20.28 6.36
C ASP A 599 4.55 21.76 6.02
N PRO A 600 5.56 22.66 6.04
CA PRO A 600 5.39 24.06 5.68
C PRO A 600 5.06 24.30 4.20
N ASP A 601 5.56 23.47 3.29
CA ASP A 601 5.41 23.67 1.84
C ASP A 601 3.96 23.42 1.39
N THR A 602 3.28 22.42 1.98
CA THR A 602 1.85 22.18 1.78
C THR A 602 0.94 22.84 2.81
N SER A 603 1.48 23.30 3.96
CA SER A 603 0.71 23.76 5.13
C SER A 603 -0.31 22.72 5.62
N THR A 604 0.14 21.46 5.74
CA THR A 604 -0.65 20.32 6.19
C THR A 604 0.01 19.59 7.36
N THR A 605 -0.80 18.96 8.21
CA THR A 605 -0.32 17.95 9.16
C THR A 605 -0.88 16.59 8.73
N THR A 606 0.01 15.76 8.20
CA THR A 606 -0.31 14.41 7.72
C THR A 606 0.04 13.39 8.81
N MET A 607 -0.95 12.58 9.21
CA MET A 607 -0.72 11.41 10.05
C MET A 607 -0.45 10.21 9.15
N TYR A 608 0.55 9.41 9.50
CA TYR A 608 0.85 8.11 8.92
C TYR A 608 0.73 7.04 10.00
N VAL A 609 0.19 5.88 9.63
CA VAL A 609 0.12 4.65 10.44
C VAL A 609 0.77 3.54 9.64
N ASP A 610 1.85 2.95 10.16
CA ASP A 610 2.66 1.92 9.51
C ASP A 610 3.15 2.29 8.09
N GLY A 611 3.49 3.57 7.90
CA GLY A 611 3.86 4.14 6.59
C GLY A 611 2.68 4.53 5.69
N ALA A 612 1.45 4.15 6.04
CA ALA A 612 0.24 4.55 5.32
C ALA A 612 -0.23 5.94 5.79
N PRO A 613 -0.22 7.00 4.96
CA PRO A 613 -0.90 8.22 5.33
C PRO A 613 -2.40 7.98 5.50
N VAL A 614 -3.00 8.57 6.54
CA VAL A 614 -4.43 8.43 6.79
C VAL A 614 -5.22 9.38 5.88
N LEU A 615 -6.46 9.04 5.56
CA LEU A 615 -7.30 9.87 4.67
C LEU A 615 -7.68 11.24 5.27
N ARG A 616 -7.81 11.34 6.59
CA ARG A 616 -8.31 12.55 7.26
C ARG A 616 -7.13 13.33 7.84
N ASN A 617 -6.48 14.17 7.05
CA ASN A 617 -5.38 15.03 7.51
C ASN A 617 -5.81 16.48 7.73
N ALA A 618 -5.03 17.20 8.54
CA ALA A 618 -5.24 18.61 8.77
C ALA A 618 -4.63 19.45 7.62
N THR A 619 -5.36 20.47 7.18
CA THR A 619 -4.91 21.43 6.17
C THR A 619 -5.01 22.86 6.72
N ASP A 620 -4.29 23.81 6.11
CA ASP A 620 -4.20 25.19 6.62
C ASP A 620 -3.69 25.23 8.07
N THR A 621 -2.51 24.62 8.29
CA THR A 621 -1.89 24.43 9.60
C THR A 621 -0.36 24.47 9.50
N LEU A 622 0.32 24.97 10.53
CA LEU A 622 1.79 25.06 10.63
C LEU A 622 2.21 25.30 12.10
N GLY A 623 3.19 24.54 12.56
CA GLY A 623 3.77 24.60 13.90
C GLY A 623 2.78 24.28 15.02
N GLN A 624 3.22 24.50 16.26
CA GLN A 624 2.40 24.34 17.47
C GLN A 624 2.39 25.60 18.31
N SER A 625 1.20 26.06 18.66
CA SER A 625 1.02 27.05 19.72
C SER A 625 1.27 26.42 21.10
N ILE A 626 1.77 27.24 22.03
CA ILE A 626 2.24 26.79 23.35
C ILE A 626 1.66 27.66 24.46
N ASN A 627 1.53 27.11 25.66
CA ASN A 627 1.34 27.85 26.89
C ASN A 627 2.70 27.91 27.63
N GLU A 628 3.09 29.08 28.16
CA GLU A 628 4.29 29.20 29.02
C GLU A 628 4.17 28.27 30.24
N ASP A 629 5.31 27.78 30.74
CA ASP A 629 5.41 26.88 31.91
C ASP A 629 4.61 25.55 31.78
N THR A 630 4.61 24.92 30.59
CA THR A 630 3.95 23.62 30.35
C THR A 630 4.89 22.53 29.84
N THR A 631 4.57 21.27 30.12
CA THR A 631 5.41 20.10 29.87
C THR A 631 4.86 19.18 28.79
N TRP A 632 5.73 18.35 28.21
CA TRP A 632 5.31 17.14 27.49
C TRP A 632 4.88 16.07 28.50
N LEU A 633 3.82 15.35 28.19
CA LEU A 633 3.15 14.40 29.08
C LEU A 633 2.84 13.10 28.32
N PHE A 634 3.26 11.96 28.87
CA PHE A 634 3.08 10.64 28.30
C PHE A 634 2.18 9.76 29.17
N GLY A 635 1.10 9.22 28.61
CA GLY A 635 0.21 8.24 29.24
C GLY A 635 -1.13 8.78 29.79
N ALA A 636 -1.43 10.06 29.65
CA ALA A 636 -2.73 10.62 30.00
C ALA A 636 -3.12 11.81 29.10
N ASP A 637 -4.40 12.17 29.10
CA ASP A 637 -4.93 13.41 28.53
C ASP A 637 -4.74 14.57 29.50
N PHE A 638 -4.76 15.82 29.01
CA PHE A 638 -4.68 17.02 29.86
C PHE A 638 -5.64 18.10 29.36
N VAL A 639 -6.65 18.40 30.17
CA VAL A 639 -7.80 19.27 29.84
C VAL A 639 -8.29 19.95 31.11
N ASP A 640 -8.83 21.17 31.01
CA ASP A 640 -9.23 22.02 32.17
C ASP A 640 -8.11 22.11 33.24
N GLU A 641 -6.85 22.29 32.80
CA GLU A 641 -5.67 22.44 33.66
C GLU A 641 -5.36 21.21 34.55
N ALA A 642 -5.81 20.01 34.16
CA ALA A 642 -5.55 18.78 34.89
C ALA A 642 -5.41 17.54 33.98
N ALA A 643 -4.51 16.64 34.38
CA ALA A 643 -4.39 15.31 33.79
C ALA A 643 -5.65 14.45 34.05
N ARG A 644 -6.05 13.65 33.06
CA ARG A 644 -7.24 12.76 33.07
C ARG A 644 -7.13 11.68 32.00
N ASN A 645 -8.18 10.87 31.79
CA ASN A 645 -8.35 9.95 30.65
C ASN A 645 -7.07 9.18 30.26
N GLY A 646 -6.57 8.32 31.15
CA GLY A 646 -5.30 7.62 30.97
C GLY A 646 -5.26 6.70 29.75
N TRP A 647 -4.08 6.61 29.14
CA TRP A 647 -3.75 5.60 28.13
C TRP A 647 -3.84 4.19 28.72
N ASN A 648 -4.31 3.23 27.93
CA ASN A 648 -4.33 1.81 28.28
C ASN A 648 -3.71 1.00 27.14
N GLY A 649 -2.43 0.70 27.27
CA GLY A 649 -1.57 0.29 26.16
C GLY A 649 -0.12 0.73 26.36
N CYS A 650 0.71 0.59 25.33
CA CYS A 650 2.15 0.83 25.40
C CYS A 650 2.60 1.94 24.45
N ILE A 651 3.69 2.62 24.82
CA ILE A 651 4.41 3.64 24.06
C ILE A 651 5.89 3.20 24.02
N GLY A 652 6.41 2.95 22.82
CA GLY A 652 7.79 2.57 22.58
C GLY A 652 8.68 3.77 22.25
N GLU A 653 9.79 3.50 21.55
CA GLU A 653 10.69 4.50 21.02
C GLU A 653 9.91 5.65 20.34
N THR A 654 10.21 6.89 20.74
CA THR A 654 9.49 8.10 20.34
C THR A 654 10.47 9.22 20.02
N ARG A 655 10.27 9.93 18.91
CA ARG A 655 11.16 11.00 18.45
C ARG A 655 10.39 12.23 17.95
N VAL A 656 10.95 13.41 18.19
CA VAL A 656 10.45 14.71 17.71
C VAL A 656 11.58 15.43 16.96
N ILE A 657 11.28 15.95 15.77
CA ILE A 657 12.22 16.59 14.83
C ILE A 657 11.69 17.98 14.49
N ASP A 658 12.58 18.97 14.39
CA ASP A 658 12.27 20.41 14.19
C ASP A 658 11.82 20.83 12.77
N HIS A 659 11.61 19.86 11.88
CA HIS A 659 11.15 20.05 10.52
C HIS A 659 10.38 18.81 10.02
N ALA A 660 9.68 18.95 8.89
CA ALA A 660 9.01 17.84 8.22
C ALA A 660 10.02 16.89 7.57
N THR A 661 9.87 15.59 7.85
CA THR A 661 10.73 14.52 7.30
C THR A 661 9.95 13.55 6.43
N ASP A 662 10.65 12.87 5.51
CA ASP A 662 10.06 11.81 4.69
C ASP A 662 10.32 10.40 5.28
N GLN A 663 9.72 9.37 4.66
CA GLN A 663 9.78 8.00 5.18
C GLN A 663 11.21 7.42 5.23
N THR A 664 12.18 8.00 4.54
CA THR A 664 13.59 7.57 4.54
C THR A 664 14.34 7.97 5.81
N GLU A 665 13.79 8.90 6.59
CA GLU A 665 14.42 9.43 7.81
C GLU A 665 13.84 8.86 9.11
N TRP A 666 12.73 8.12 9.04
CA TRP A 666 11.96 7.63 10.20
C TRP A 666 12.64 6.45 10.94
N LEU A 667 12.22 6.19 12.18
CA LEU A 667 12.75 5.11 13.04
C LEU A 667 12.54 3.69 12.46
N THR A 668 11.61 3.55 11.51
CA THR A 668 11.40 2.31 10.75
C THR A 668 12.51 2.02 9.73
N GLN A 669 13.37 3.00 9.42
CA GLN A 669 14.53 2.85 8.54
C GLN A 669 15.81 2.52 9.31
N ARG A 670 16.80 2.02 8.57
CA ARG A 670 18.05 1.45 9.10
C ARG A 670 19.26 2.31 8.76
N ALA A 671 20.28 2.26 9.61
CA ALA A 671 21.52 3.02 9.42
C ALA A 671 22.24 2.67 8.10
N ASP A 672 22.93 3.63 7.46
CA ASP A 672 23.73 3.34 6.27
C ASP A 672 25.09 2.70 6.61
N LEU A 673 25.15 1.38 6.45
CA LEU A 673 26.36 0.58 6.63
C LEU A 673 27.24 0.49 5.36
N SER A 674 26.87 1.13 4.24
CA SER A 674 27.68 1.15 3.01
C SER A 674 28.94 2.03 3.12
N THR A 675 29.02 2.85 4.17
CA THR A 675 30.09 3.83 4.47
C THR A 675 31.43 3.23 4.91
N LEU A 676 31.54 1.90 5.03
CA LEU A 676 32.76 1.21 5.47
C LEU A 676 33.93 1.45 4.51
N THR A 677 35.10 1.77 5.07
CA THR A 677 36.37 1.82 4.33
C THR A 677 37.48 1.07 5.07
N VAL A 678 38.55 0.77 4.34
CA VAL A 678 39.80 0.23 4.89
C VAL A 678 40.99 0.89 4.22
N ASP A 679 41.85 1.53 5.01
CA ASP A 679 43.09 2.19 4.59
C ASP A 679 44.24 1.17 4.42
N ALA A 680 43.95 0.04 3.77
CA ALA A 680 44.95 -0.96 3.46
C ALA A 680 45.97 -0.40 2.45
N PRO A 681 47.28 -0.71 2.60
CA PRO A 681 48.26 -0.44 1.56
C PRO A 681 47.90 -1.14 0.25
N THR A 682 48.42 -0.66 -0.87
CA THR A 682 48.15 -1.23 -2.21
C THR A 682 49.43 -1.70 -2.90
N GLY A 683 49.40 -2.88 -3.51
CA GLY A 683 50.52 -3.39 -4.32
C GLY A 683 51.70 -3.92 -3.49
N THR A 684 52.91 -3.91 -4.06
CA THR A 684 54.12 -4.47 -3.40
C THR A 684 54.95 -3.41 -2.67
N LEU A 685 55.04 -3.56 -1.35
CA LEU A 685 55.74 -2.70 -0.41
C LEU A 685 57.21 -3.12 -0.23
N PRO A 686 58.10 -2.21 0.20
CA PRO A 686 59.47 -2.55 0.61
C PRO A 686 59.53 -3.64 1.69
N TRP A 687 60.62 -4.41 1.68
CA TRP A 687 60.82 -5.56 2.59
C TRP A 687 60.98 -5.20 4.07
N ASP A 688 61.29 -3.94 4.34
CA ASP A 688 61.47 -3.31 5.65
C ASP A 688 60.23 -2.51 6.11
N THR A 689 59.08 -2.71 5.45
CA THR A 689 57.80 -2.12 5.85
C THR A 689 57.22 -2.89 7.05
N GLU A 690 57.05 -2.21 8.18
CA GLU A 690 56.36 -2.75 9.36
C GLU A 690 54.89 -2.34 9.31
N ILE A 691 53.97 -3.29 9.08
CA ILE A 691 52.52 -3.10 9.26
C ILE A 691 52.14 -3.79 10.57
N THR A 692 51.75 -3.00 11.56
CA THR A 692 51.32 -3.45 12.90
C THR A 692 49.86 -3.16 13.20
N GLU A 693 49.16 -2.46 12.31
CA GLU A 693 47.75 -2.10 12.44
C GLU A 693 47.10 -1.94 11.07
N LEU A 694 45.79 -2.12 11.01
CA LEU A 694 44.94 -1.69 9.91
C LEU A 694 43.93 -0.67 10.45
N THR A 695 43.59 0.32 9.63
CA THR A 695 42.65 1.38 9.98
C THR A 695 41.62 1.56 8.87
N GLY A 696 40.57 2.32 9.16
CA GLY A 696 39.60 2.78 8.18
C GLY A 696 38.52 3.61 8.85
N THR A 697 37.46 3.89 8.11
CA THR A 697 36.24 4.52 8.62
C THR A 697 35.06 3.56 8.58
N GLY A 698 34.04 3.83 9.39
CA GLY A 698 32.78 3.09 9.40
C GLY A 698 31.70 3.84 10.17
N PHE A 699 30.60 3.16 10.42
CA PHE A 699 29.50 3.66 11.23
C PHE A 699 29.86 3.60 12.73
N PRO A 700 29.82 4.70 13.49
CA PRO A 700 30.19 4.72 14.92
C PRO A 700 29.49 3.63 15.74
N GLY A 701 30.25 2.96 16.62
CA GLY A 701 29.72 1.86 17.43
C GLY A 701 29.53 0.52 16.70
N ALA A 702 29.65 0.46 15.36
CA ALA A 702 29.57 -0.80 14.63
C ALA A 702 30.76 -1.72 14.93
N GLU A 703 30.51 -3.03 14.93
CA GLU A 703 31.56 -4.05 15.04
C GLU A 703 32.19 -4.28 13.66
N VAL A 704 33.48 -3.97 13.51
CA VAL A 704 34.25 -4.26 12.30
C VAL A 704 34.98 -5.57 12.47
N THR A 705 34.61 -6.57 11.67
CA THR A 705 35.29 -7.86 11.60
C THR A 705 36.14 -7.95 10.32
N LEU A 706 37.41 -8.32 10.50
CA LEU A 706 38.36 -8.65 9.45
C LEU A 706 38.42 -10.17 9.25
N GLY A 707 38.36 -10.61 8.00
CA GLY A 707 38.54 -12.02 7.63
C GLY A 707 39.16 -12.22 6.24
N ASP A 708 39.22 -13.49 5.83
CA ASP A 708 39.64 -13.87 4.48
C ASP A 708 38.75 -13.21 3.42
N ALA A 709 39.36 -12.66 2.36
CA ALA A 709 38.62 -12.19 1.20
C ALA A 709 37.81 -13.34 0.55
N PRO A 710 36.56 -13.10 0.08
CA PRO A 710 35.75 -14.11 -0.60
C PRO A 710 36.49 -14.72 -1.81
N GLU A 711 36.22 -16.00 -2.11
CA GLU A 711 37.09 -16.83 -2.95
C GLU A 711 37.40 -16.22 -4.33
N SER A 712 38.64 -15.77 -4.50
CA SER A 712 39.21 -15.42 -5.81
C SER A 712 39.37 -16.68 -6.67
N THR A 713 38.88 -16.63 -7.91
CA THR A 713 39.09 -17.70 -8.90
C THR A 713 40.52 -17.76 -9.46
N ASP A 714 41.43 -16.85 -9.07
CA ASP A 714 42.81 -16.87 -9.52
C ASP A 714 43.68 -17.83 -8.67
N ALA A 715 44.02 -18.97 -9.27
CA ALA A 715 44.86 -19.99 -8.66
C ALA A 715 46.28 -19.52 -8.27
N ALA A 716 46.79 -18.42 -8.85
CA ALA A 716 48.08 -17.85 -8.46
C ALA A 716 47.99 -17.06 -7.15
N ALA A 717 46.88 -16.34 -6.92
CA ALA A 717 46.63 -15.60 -5.68
C ALA A 717 46.45 -16.56 -4.48
N VAL A 718 45.71 -17.64 -4.67
CA VAL A 718 45.50 -18.69 -3.63
C VAL A 718 46.82 -19.37 -3.25
N ALA A 719 47.72 -19.62 -4.21
CA ALA A 719 48.99 -20.32 -3.98
C ALA A 719 50.10 -19.45 -3.33
N ALA A 720 49.92 -18.13 -3.25
CA ALA A 720 50.91 -17.19 -2.74
C ALA A 720 50.65 -16.68 -1.31
N ARG A 721 49.50 -17.05 -0.69
CA ARG A 721 49.16 -16.66 0.68
C ARG A 721 50.20 -17.19 1.67
N ALA A 722 50.88 -16.27 2.35
CA ALA A 722 51.73 -16.63 3.48
C ALA A 722 50.86 -17.08 4.67
N ALA A 723 51.38 -17.96 5.53
CA ALA A 723 50.64 -18.43 6.69
C ALA A 723 50.55 -17.33 7.78
N GLY A 724 49.53 -16.49 7.66
CA GLY A 724 49.11 -15.52 8.67
C GLY A 724 47.63 -15.22 8.46
N GLU A 725 46.80 -15.66 9.40
CA GLU A 725 45.36 -15.37 9.41
C GLU A 725 45.18 -13.89 9.73
N LEU A 726 44.74 -13.09 8.75
CA LEU A 726 44.22 -11.75 8.99
C LEU A 726 42.80 -11.91 9.53
N ALA A 727 42.70 -12.07 10.85
CA ALA A 727 41.45 -12.23 11.57
C ALA A 727 41.48 -11.35 12.82
N GLY A 728 40.40 -10.61 13.04
CA GLY A 728 40.27 -9.73 14.19
C GLY A 728 38.96 -8.98 14.17
N THR A 729 38.60 -8.41 15.32
CA THR A 729 37.38 -7.66 15.52
C THR A 729 37.70 -6.41 16.32
N THR A 730 37.11 -5.28 15.94
CA THR A 730 37.24 -3.99 16.63
C THR A 730 35.90 -3.25 16.54
N THR A 731 35.77 -2.11 17.21
CA THR A 731 34.57 -1.26 17.17
C THR A 731 34.94 0.09 16.59
N VAL A 732 34.09 0.66 15.74
CA VAL A 732 34.25 2.02 15.23
C VAL A 732 34.05 3.02 16.38
N ALA A 733 34.97 3.98 16.52
CA ALA A 733 34.89 5.05 17.51
C ALA A 733 33.84 6.11 17.14
N GLU A 734 33.51 6.99 18.09
CA GLU A 734 32.58 8.11 17.91
C GLU A 734 32.99 9.07 16.77
N ASP A 735 34.27 9.15 16.42
CA ASP A 735 34.77 9.96 15.30
C ASP A 735 34.69 9.26 13.93
N GLY A 736 34.03 8.10 13.88
CA GLY A 736 33.87 7.29 12.67
C GLY A 736 35.12 6.50 12.27
N THR A 737 36.22 6.57 13.03
CA THR A 737 37.44 5.81 12.73
C THR A 737 37.48 4.46 13.45
N TRP A 738 38.10 3.46 12.84
CA TRP A 738 38.42 2.20 13.50
C TRP A 738 39.91 1.89 13.35
N THR A 739 40.46 1.15 14.33
CA THR A 739 41.84 0.65 14.32
C THR A 739 41.86 -0.77 14.84
N MET A 740 42.58 -1.64 14.14
CA MET A 740 42.79 -3.03 14.49
C MET A 740 44.29 -3.29 14.61
N SER A 741 44.78 -3.39 15.85
CA SER A 741 46.18 -3.77 16.12
C SER A 741 46.43 -5.24 15.79
N LEU A 742 47.56 -5.53 15.15
CA LEU A 742 48.03 -6.88 14.87
C LEU A 742 48.98 -7.35 15.98
N ASP A 743 48.89 -8.61 16.41
CA ASP A 743 49.73 -9.20 17.47
C ASP A 743 51.25 -9.10 17.20
N ALA A 744 51.64 -9.01 15.92
CA ALA A 744 53.00 -8.77 15.46
C ALA A 744 52.99 -8.10 14.08
N ALA A 745 54.11 -7.46 13.72
CA ALA A 745 54.28 -6.91 12.38
C ALA A 745 54.18 -8.01 11.30
N LEU A 746 53.47 -7.72 10.21
CA LEU A 746 53.29 -8.68 9.11
C LEU A 746 54.64 -9.05 8.46
N PRO A 747 54.98 -10.35 8.32
CA PRO A 747 56.20 -10.77 7.62
C PRO A 747 56.12 -10.52 6.10
N PRO A 748 57.26 -10.62 5.38
CA PRO A 748 57.25 -10.66 3.91
C PRO A 748 56.34 -11.77 3.35
N GLY A 749 55.41 -11.38 2.48
CA GLY A 749 54.35 -12.24 1.95
C GLY A 749 53.28 -11.47 1.19
N SER A 750 52.35 -12.19 0.56
CA SER A 750 51.14 -11.61 -0.05
C SER A 750 49.94 -11.74 0.89
N TYR A 751 49.14 -10.68 0.97
CA TYR A 751 48.00 -10.52 1.85
C TYR A 751 46.76 -10.14 1.05
N SER A 752 45.62 -10.75 1.40
CA SER A 752 44.30 -10.42 0.86
C SER A 752 43.28 -10.65 1.96
N GLY A 753 42.43 -9.67 2.24
CA GLY A 753 41.40 -9.75 3.27
C GLY A 753 40.15 -8.97 2.86
N ALA A 754 39.10 -9.08 3.68
CA ALA A 754 37.96 -8.20 3.59
C ALA A 754 37.51 -7.79 5.00
N VAL A 755 37.03 -6.55 5.13
CA VAL A 755 36.35 -6.06 6.32
C VAL A 755 34.86 -5.98 6.08
N VAL A 756 34.08 -6.26 7.12
CA VAL A 756 32.63 -6.08 7.19
C VAL A 756 32.34 -5.33 8.49
N GLN A 757 31.40 -4.39 8.46
CA GLN A 757 30.87 -3.75 9.68
C GLN A 757 29.47 -4.26 9.98
N ALA A 758 29.13 -4.44 11.25
CA ALA A 758 27.85 -4.96 11.69
C ALA A 758 27.27 -4.18 12.85
N LEU A 759 25.94 -4.04 12.81
CA LEU A 759 25.09 -3.64 13.93
C LEU A 759 24.32 -4.88 14.35
N GLY A 760 24.87 -5.61 15.32
CA GLY A 760 24.31 -6.89 15.81
C GLY A 760 24.05 -7.90 14.69
N ALA A 761 22.78 -8.11 14.33
CA ALA A 761 22.36 -9.07 13.31
C ALA A 761 22.52 -8.58 11.85
N ARG A 762 22.62 -7.26 11.61
CA ARG A 762 22.73 -6.66 10.27
C ARG A 762 24.18 -6.29 9.96
N ALA A 763 24.61 -6.49 8.71
CA ALA A 763 25.99 -6.30 8.29
C ALA A 763 26.11 -5.65 6.91
N SER A 764 27.20 -4.92 6.67
CA SER A 764 27.54 -4.33 5.38
C SER A 764 27.94 -5.37 4.33
N ASP A 765 27.96 -4.95 3.06
CA ASP A 765 28.80 -5.61 2.06
C ASP A 765 30.28 -5.62 2.49
N ALA A 766 31.03 -6.61 2.01
CA ALA A 766 32.43 -6.80 2.37
C ALA A 766 33.39 -5.95 1.53
N VAL A 767 34.19 -5.11 2.18
CA VAL A 767 35.20 -4.26 1.54
C VAL A 767 36.54 -5.01 1.48
N ALA A 768 36.89 -5.50 0.29
CA ALA A 768 38.09 -6.30 0.05
C ALA A 768 39.35 -5.45 -0.21
N PHE A 769 40.52 -5.96 0.18
CA PHE A 769 41.83 -5.35 -0.06
C PHE A 769 42.92 -6.40 -0.34
N ASP A 770 43.98 -6.00 -1.05
CA ASP A 770 45.18 -6.82 -1.28
C ASP A 770 46.49 -6.01 -1.36
N PHE A 771 47.57 -6.60 -0.84
CA PHE A 771 48.93 -6.07 -0.95
C PHE A 771 49.99 -7.16 -0.76
N ALA A 772 51.27 -6.82 -0.92
CA ALA A 772 52.38 -7.70 -0.58
C ALA A 772 53.53 -6.94 0.07
N ILE A 773 54.27 -7.58 0.98
CA ILE A 773 55.54 -7.09 1.52
C ILE A 773 56.67 -7.87 0.83
N ALA A 774 57.59 -7.17 0.17
CA ALA A 774 58.66 -7.81 -0.59
C ALA A 774 59.58 -8.67 0.29
N ALA A 775 60.13 -9.75 -0.26
CA ALA A 775 61.17 -10.52 0.41
C ALA A 775 62.44 -9.68 0.62
N ALA A 776 63.11 -9.86 1.75
CA ALA A 776 64.39 -9.21 2.03
C ALA A 776 65.42 -9.50 0.92
N PRO A 777 66.18 -8.50 0.44
CA PRO A 777 67.15 -8.70 -0.62
C PRO A 777 68.22 -9.69 -0.15
N GLY A 778 68.31 -10.83 -0.84
CA GLY A 778 69.28 -11.87 -0.51
C GLY A 778 70.71 -11.35 -0.57
N GLU A 779 71.56 -11.76 0.37
CA GLU A 779 72.98 -11.40 0.35
C GLU A 779 73.60 -11.78 -1.02
N PRO A 780 74.41 -10.89 -1.63
CA PRO A 780 74.99 -11.14 -2.93
C PRO A 780 75.92 -12.37 -2.87
N THR A 781 75.48 -13.46 -3.48
CA THR A 781 76.26 -14.69 -3.58
C THR A 781 77.56 -14.42 -4.34
N THR A 782 78.70 -14.58 -3.64
CA THR A 782 80.01 -14.32 -4.24
C THR A 782 80.32 -15.32 -5.34
N GLU A 783 80.36 -14.84 -6.58
CA GLU A 783 80.82 -15.60 -7.74
C GLU A 783 82.31 -16.00 -7.59
N PRO A 784 82.74 -17.24 -7.90
CA PRO A 784 84.14 -17.63 -7.76
C PRO A 784 84.99 -17.06 -8.91
N THR A 785 85.79 -16.03 -8.63
CA THR A 785 86.81 -15.51 -9.57
C THR A 785 87.79 -16.59 -10.03
N ALA A 786 87.94 -16.73 -11.35
CA ALA A 786 89.08 -17.42 -11.97
C ALA A 786 90.28 -16.45 -12.18
N PRO A 787 91.54 -16.93 -12.22
CA PRO A 787 92.71 -16.07 -12.02
C PRO A 787 93.14 -15.29 -13.27
N GLY A 788 93.72 -14.10 -13.06
CA GLY A 788 94.03 -13.16 -14.13
C GLY A 788 95.42 -13.29 -14.79
N THR A 789 95.48 -12.66 -15.97
CA THR A 789 96.66 -12.06 -16.64
C THR A 789 97.90 -12.90 -16.93
N ASP A 790 98.19 -13.04 -18.23
CA ASP A 790 99.56 -13.05 -18.78
C ASP A 790 99.58 -12.13 -20.04
N PRO A 791 100.54 -11.19 -20.19
CA PRO A 791 100.50 -10.21 -21.28
C PRO A 791 101.49 -10.53 -22.42
N SER A 792 101.01 -10.59 -23.67
CA SER A 792 101.85 -10.44 -24.88
C SER A 792 101.04 -9.97 -26.08
N ASP A 793 101.58 -8.95 -26.76
CA ASP A 793 101.09 -8.17 -27.91
C ASP A 793 101.47 -8.84 -29.27
N PRO A 794 101.22 -8.25 -30.47
CA PRO A 794 100.00 -7.74 -31.12
C PRO A 794 99.57 -8.57 -32.37
N GLY A 795 98.41 -8.30 -33.00
CA GLY A 795 98.15 -8.83 -34.36
C GLY A 795 96.82 -8.56 -35.09
N THR A 796 96.69 -7.39 -35.73
CA THR A 796 96.08 -7.15 -37.07
C THR A 796 94.75 -7.78 -37.55
N GLY A 797 93.82 -6.90 -38.00
CA GLY A 797 92.74 -7.18 -38.97
C GLY A 797 91.48 -7.83 -38.38
N GLY A 798 90.24 -7.53 -38.80
CA GLY A 798 89.73 -6.71 -39.89
C GLY A 798 88.50 -7.39 -40.53
N GLY A 799 87.40 -6.63 -40.76
CA GLY A 799 86.41 -6.94 -41.80
C GLY A 799 84.97 -7.26 -41.34
N ASP A 800 84.08 -6.29 -41.54
CA ASP A 800 82.78 -6.29 -42.24
C ASP A 800 81.80 -7.51 -42.27
N ASP A 801 80.51 -7.11 -42.30
CA ASP A 801 79.34 -7.68 -43.01
C ASP A 801 78.53 -8.91 -42.52
N ALA A 802 77.30 -8.59 -42.07
CA ALA A 802 75.98 -8.85 -42.71
C ALA A 802 75.46 -10.27 -43.07
N GLY A 803 74.14 -10.44 -42.86
CA GLY A 803 73.28 -11.57 -43.30
C GLY A 803 72.42 -12.08 -42.15
N ASN A 804 71.09 -11.91 -42.04
CA ASN A 804 69.94 -12.06 -42.95
C ASN A 804 69.60 -13.52 -43.35
N GLY A 805 68.32 -13.90 -43.18
CA GLY A 805 67.75 -15.21 -43.49
C GLY A 805 66.97 -15.83 -42.33
N THR A 806 65.74 -16.36 -42.38
CA THR A 806 64.56 -16.37 -43.28
C THR A 806 63.75 -17.65 -42.94
N GLY A 807 62.42 -17.57 -42.83
CA GLY A 807 61.52 -18.75 -42.87
C GLY A 807 61.39 -19.56 -41.57
N SER A 808 60.27 -20.26 -41.29
CA SER A 808 59.05 -20.49 -42.09
C SER A 808 57.87 -20.91 -41.19
N ALA A 809 56.63 -20.64 -41.61
CA ALA A 809 55.44 -21.44 -41.23
C ALA A 809 55.29 -22.62 -42.23
N PRO A 810 54.43 -23.66 -42.04
CA PRO A 810 52.95 -23.51 -42.05
C PRO A 810 52.13 -24.58 -41.26
N ASP A 811 50.78 -24.50 -41.38
CA ASP A 811 49.72 -25.53 -41.17
C ASP A 811 49.62 -26.25 -39.78
N GLY A 812 48.48 -26.69 -39.21
CA GLY A 812 47.02 -26.73 -39.50
C GLY A 812 46.33 -27.55 -38.36
N ASP A 813 45.01 -27.76 -38.26
CA ASP A 813 43.84 -27.34 -39.05
C ASP A 813 42.50 -27.54 -38.25
N LEU A 814 41.37 -27.04 -38.78
CA LEU A 814 39.92 -27.21 -38.47
C LEU A 814 39.40 -28.19 -37.38
N ALA A 815 38.36 -27.74 -36.64
CA ALA A 815 37.09 -28.49 -36.43
C ALA A 815 35.90 -27.59 -35.97
N VAL A 816 34.69 -27.90 -36.44
CA VAL A 816 33.39 -27.29 -36.03
C VAL A 816 32.38 -28.42 -35.78
N THR A 817 31.69 -28.38 -34.63
CA THR A 817 30.36 -28.96 -34.28
C THR A 817 30.23 -28.90 -32.74
N GLY A 818 29.08 -28.77 -32.10
CA GLY A 818 27.67 -28.74 -32.52
C GLY A 818 26.80 -28.68 -31.26
N ALA A 819 25.49 -28.41 -31.39
CA ALA A 819 24.57 -28.35 -30.24
C ALA A 819 24.33 -29.74 -29.61
N ASP A 820 23.92 -29.81 -28.33
CA ASP A 820 22.51 -30.05 -27.98
C ASP A 820 22.23 -30.34 -26.48
N THR A 821 21.10 -29.81 -26.01
CA THR A 821 20.20 -30.32 -24.94
C THR A 821 20.66 -30.46 -23.48
N ALA A 822 19.87 -29.85 -22.58
CA ALA A 822 19.81 -30.16 -21.14
C ALA A 822 19.17 -31.54 -20.87
N PRO A 823 19.39 -32.13 -19.67
CA PRO A 823 18.20 -32.41 -18.84
C PRO A 823 18.38 -32.47 -17.29
N TRP A 824 17.49 -31.77 -16.53
CA TRP A 824 16.87 -32.17 -15.22
C TRP A 824 17.86 -32.35 -14.00
N LEU A 825 17.58 -32.10 -12.70
CA LEU A 825 16.39 -31.80 -11.89
C LEU A 825 16.77 -31.40 -10.42
N LEU A 826 15.80 -30.84 -9.66
CA LEU A 826 15.52 -30.99 -8.21
C LEU A 826 16.63 -30.79 -7.16
N GLY A 827 16.41 -29.83 -6.23
CA GLY A 827 17.27 -29.71 -5.03
C GLY A 827 16.79 -28.90 -3.82
N ALA A 828 15.58 -28.30 -3.78
CA ALA A 828 15.18 -27.41 -2.66
C ALA A 828 13.68 -27.44 -2.29
N GLY A 829 13.02 -28.60 -2.36
CA GLY A 829 11.57 -28.75 -2.12
C GLY A 829 11.15 -29.58 -0.90
N ILE A 830 12.08 -29.97 -0.02
CA ILE A 830 11.79 -30.85 1.14
C ILE A 830 12.55 -30.37 2.39
N ALA A 831 12.03 -29.32 3.04
CA ALA A 831 12.43 -28.91 4.38
C ALA A 831 11.26 -28.39 5.24
N LEU A 832 10.20 -27.84 4.64
CA LEU A 832 9.11 -27.14 5.36
C LEU A 832 7.84 -27.97 5.67
N VAL A 833 7.77 -29.25 5.29
CA VAL A 833 6.56 -30.10 5.50
C VAL A 833 6.67 -31.05 6.70
N LEU A 834 7.86 -31.20 7.32
CA LEU A 834 8.05 -32.09 8.48
C LEU A 834 8.09 -31.36 9.84
N GLY A 835 8.17 -30.03 9.88
CA GLY A 835 8.06 -29.24 11.11
C GLY A 835 6.63 -29.13 11.64
N ALA A 836 5.67 -28.84 10.76
CA ALA A 836 4.27 -28.59 11.13
C ALA A 836 3.55 -29.80 11.77
N ALA A 837 3.92 -31.02 11.38
CA ALA A 837 3.30 -32.25 11.90
C ALA A 837 3.67 -32.55 13.37
N ALA A 838 4.78 -32.02 13.88
CA ALA A 838 5.23 -32.26 15.25
C ALA A 838 4.50 -31.39 16.29
N LEU A 839 4.19 -30.13 15.95
CA LEU A 839 3.54 -29.16 16.85
C LEU A 839 2.05 -29.46 17.08
N LEU A 840 1.34 -29.99 16.07
CA LEU A 840 -0.08 -30.36 16.18
C LEU A 840 -0.33 -31.53 17.17
N ILE A 841 0.62 -32.44 17.34
CA ILE A 841 0.49 -33.59 18.26
C ILE A 841 0.70 -33.17 19.73
N ALA A 842 1.41 -32.07 19.99
CA ALA A 842 1.61 -31.54 21.35
C ALA A 842 0.33 -30.86 21.90
N ARG A 843 -0.31 -29.96 21.13
CA ARG A 843 -1.49 -29.19 21.59
C ARG A 843 -2.71 -30.07 21.91
N VAL A 844 -2.93 -31.18 21.21
CA VAL A 844 -4.06 -32.09 21.46
C VAL A 844 -3.95 -32.83 22.80
N ARG A 845 -2.75 -32.97 23.37
CA ARG A 845 -2.54 -33.73 24.62
C ARG A 845 -2.86 -32.93 25.88
N HIS A 846 -2.85 -31.59 25.84
CA HIS A 846 -3.02 -30.76 27.02
C HIS A 846 -4.49 -30.45 27.39
N ARG A 847 -5.44 -30.59 26.45
CA ARG A 847 -6.88 -30.33 26.66
C ARG A 847 -7.68 -31.49 27.29
N ARG A 848 -7.04 -32.52 27.87
CA ARG A 848 -7.72 -33.69 28.48
C ARG A 848 -7.63 -33.83 30.00
N HIS A 849 -7.10 -32.82 30.71
CA HIS A 849 -7.09 -32.78 32.18
C HIS A 849 -7.57 -31.43 32.71
N HIS A 850 -8.88 -31.16 32.63
CA HIS A 850 -9.62 -30.30 33.58
C HIS A 850 -11.15 -30.45 33.38
N THR A 851 -11.72 -31.59 33.78
CA THR A 851 -13.16 -31.77 34.06
C THR A 851 -13.35 -32.91 35.07
N ALA A 852 -13.17 -32.61 36.37
CA ALA A 852 -13.52 -33.52 37.48
C ALA A 852 -13.52 -32.78 38.84
N ASP A 853 -14.50 -31.90 39.04
CA ASP A 853 -15.36 -31.79 40.24
C ASP A 853 -16.28 -30.55 40.14
#